data_AF-A0A1Y2U5G3-F1
#
_entry.id   AF-A0A1Y2U5G3-F1
#
_cell.length_a   1.000
_cell.length_b   1.000
_cell.length_c   1.000
_cell.angle_alpha   90.00
_cell.angle_beta   90.00
_cell.angle_gamma   90.00
#
_symmetry.space_group_name_H-M   'P 1'
#
loop_
_entity.id
_entity.type
_entity.pdbx_description
1 polymer ?
#
loop_
_entity_poly.entity_id
_entity_poly.type
_entity_poly.pdbx_seq_one_letter_code
_entity_poly.pdbx_strand_id
1 'polypeptide(L)'
;MASENSLSIDSYDTALCIIPSKHLWPPVDQLRSVYDPAYKKWPPHINLVYPFVSVQDLPRASELILSRFQEAGQFIEPQVRLDSAGYFINKKITFFMQDSDPIRSAKLTKLRNIILNSLQPGRNSNNNQMHMTVGQNKEPATPLSQYIFDKVKLLPPFEWTIDKLHILIRDKNKAYIDEGLPSQMKIWGEIDMTSLTLLRPPYPHGFYDGDEDSADLAGIEPDTTPECHPLCHLPYTFSHTDHKWIPQQRSLATQPAESAPETLTVASYNVQAEFQYPPTRVRYPIIIQNLLDRSALADILILQEVTDDFLSRLCQDKTIRENYPFFSNGPPDQVDIEPLPYHTNVVVLSKWPFSWNLLSLPSCRRSSIVAQFSNIGTQKKGVFLPMILSAVHLTSGLSDNSIEKKRQELASILHYVTKTYPWNPYILAGDFSITTSVYTIERAVKRKEISSSSRATLSELETMFTQVRLVDTWTSACIQYGDSLELDRSPQDIEALGGEQGATFDPTVNDLAANTVCRDFHKRPQRYDRILVRGEDFRVTGFNMFGQTMGSLGANFGNDTNSDGSDGQLSYGSDHWGIRCSVKIAKDSLSELLDISIILPTELDLASSALPHISGLTTCLSRQPEFPSEVDVAMRETALNLLKEVILQSEDSRARGLPAFVIIPVGSYGLGVWTTSSNIDCLCIGPISSKTFFALAIQRLRKAASRGIKILRRVEAHSGIVLELEVGHIKVDLQYCSAISIAETWPKALSLPSIDPIFDLSPSVLAQLKPARDLYHLLRTVPDLAAFKLAYLLIKCWAKRRGIYAAKFGYLGGIQIAILLSRICKLLSQDGRTIPAPTILTTFYSHYAGFDWKRDMAFDPFFHKKLHYFRTAQEPMVVLGFHGPRLNTAQTASTSTVHTISDEFKRAKELLSRREMTWLQFLGDGTDSAEFLDAYQMYIKITARFWGVSFAKGNAFVNWLESRCASLLANLSKQVPHMNPRIWPARFVRQDASEDDEEYEGHYLVGLEMKNSQGQLLAKEEMGVALQSVLVLMHKFEAQICSDTRYFDPKSCWMGAEVVPKHKLGELQLDDRDWTKYTVEAQDDDLGDSEFWASVDGEESGEPRVKREVAIRPRNKPAYEGKFRSASDVLNRLRWDQALDSSDYIVGYEDRFSGVMERSVDSWKSETTHEEFIPEHRIVYFKRKSDGVIVWDKEERRDEIFGSGVTSLGR
;
A
#
# COMPACT_ATOMS: atom_id res chain seq x y z
N MET A 1 31.51 -78.01 33.56
CA MET A 1 30.21 -77.39 33.90
C MET A 1 30.26 -75.87 33.67
N ALA A 2 30.73 -75.40 32.52
CA ALA A 2 30.98 -73.97 32.26
C ALA A 2 30.11 -73.39 31.12
N SER A 3 29.09 -74.12 30.68
CA SER A 3 28.28 -73.80 29.49
C SER A 3 26.80 -73.47 29.77
N GLU A 4 26.35 -73.47 31.03
CA GLU A 4 24.93 -73.20 31.37
C GLU A 4 24.64 -71.76 31.85
N ASN A 5 25.65 -70.90 31.99
CA ASN A 5 25.50 -69.55 32.58
C ASN A 5 25.64 -68.38 31.58
N SER A 6 25.64 -68.62 30.27
CA SER A 6 25.73 -67.54 29.26
C SER A 6 24.40 -67.29 28.55
N LEU A 7 23.87 -66.07 28.65
CA LEU A 7 22.66 -65.64 27.92
C LEU A 7 23.04 -64.96 26.60
N SER A 8 22.28 -65.17 25.53
CA SER A 8 22.45 -64.45 24.27
C SER A 8 21.99 -62.99 24.40
N ILE A 9 22.73 -62.04 23.84
CA ILE A 9 22.42 -60.59 23.89
C ILE A 9 22.21 -59.97 22.49
N ASP A 10 21.40 -60.63 21.67
CA ASP A 10 21.12 -60.29 20.27
C ASP A 10 19.67 -59.82 20.02
N SER A 11 18.85 -59.70 21.07
CA SER A 11 17.46 -59.27 20.98
C SER A 11 17.32 -57.74 20.89
N TYR A 12 16.83 -57.23 19.76
CA TYR A 12 16.53 -55.81 19.54
C TYR A 12 15.18 -55.36 20.15
N ASP A 13 14.44 -56.31 20.72
CA ASP A 13 13.15 -56.12 21.37
C ASP A 13 13.28 -55.71 22.84
N THR A 14 14.50 -55.74 23.38
CA THR A 14 14.78 -55.47 24.78
C THR A 14 16.03 -54.61 24.88
N ALA A 15 16.10 -53.79 25.92
CA ALA A 15 17.25 -52.94 26.19
C ALA A 15 17.45 -52.78 27.70
N LEU A 16 18.70 -52.68 28.13
CA LEU A 16 19.04 -52.23 29.49
C LEU A 16 19.62 -50.81 29.40
N CYS A 17 18.97 -49.87 30.06
CA CYS A 17 19.22 -48.44 29.91
C CYS A 17 19.33 -47.71 31.25
N ILE A 18 20.00 -46.56 31.23
CA ILE A 18 19.87 -45.52 32.25
C ILE A 18 18.91 -44.46 31.70
N ILE A 19 17.93 -44.05 32.50
CA ILE A 19 16.94 -43.03 32.14
C ILE A 19 17.04 -41.93 33.21
N PRO A 20 17.23 -40.65 32.84
CA PRO A 20 17.23 -39.55 33.80
C PRO A 20 15.83 -39.33 34.38
N SER A 21 15.73 -38.69 35.53
CA SER A 21 14.43 -38.32 36.10
C SER A 21 13.63 -37.42 35.14
N LYS A 22 12.29 -37.58 35.11
CA LYS A 22 11.39 -36.88 34.15
C LYS A 22 11.54 -35.35 34.14
N HIS A 23 11.86 -34.73 35.27
CA HIS A 23 12.02 -33.26 35.35
C HIS A 23 13.20 -32.72 34.53
N LEU A 24 14.16 -33.57 34.13
CA LEU A 24 15.31 -33.21 33.30
C LEU A 24 15.07 -33.39 31.80
N TRP A 25 13.92 -33.94 31.40
CA TRP A 25 13.62 -34.27 30.01
C TRP A 25 13.31 -33.05 29.12
N PRO A 26 12.60 -31.99 29.58
CA PRO A 26 12.12 -30.94 28.69
C PRO A 26 13.18 -30.32 27.76
N PRO A 27 14.40 -29.99 28.21
CA PRO A 27 15.42 -29.38 27.35
C PRO A 27 15.87 -30.31 26.21
N VAL A 28 16.08 -31.61 26.52
CA VAL A 28 16.50 -32.61 25.54
C VAL A 28 15.35 -32.95 24.60
N ASP A 29 14.16 -33.15 25.15
CA ASP A 29 12.98 -33.55 24.38
C ASP A 29 12.50 -32.44 23.46
N GLN A 30 12.76 -31.17 23.77
CA GLN A 30 12.53 -30.06 22.85
C GLN A 30 13.28 -30.28 21.52
N LEU A 31 14.57 -30.61 21.56
CA LEU A 31 15.35 -30.91 20.36
C LEU A 31 14.99 -32.26 19.74
N ARG A 32 14.79 -33.30 20.57
CA ARG A 32 14.43 -34.64 20.07
C ARG A 32 13.11 -34.64 19.33
N SER A 33 12.13 -33.84 19.78
CA SER A 33 10.84 -33.71 19.11
C SER A 33 10.95 -33.27 17.64
N VAL A 34 12.01 -32.52 17.30
CA VAL A 34 12.26 -31.99 15.96
C VAL A 34 13.23 -32.87 15.18
N TYR A 35 14.32 -33.31 15.82
CA TYR A 35 15.47 -33.91 15.13
C TYR A 35 15.63 -35.42 15.36
N ASP A 36 14.91 -36.04 16.30
CA ASP A 36 15.03 -37.47 16.59
C ASP A 36 13.78 -38.27 16.17
N PRO A 37 13.85 -39.10 15.11
CA PRO A 37 12.76 -40.00 14.72
C PRO A 37 12.37 -41.04 15.77
N ALA A 38 13.18 -41.21 16.83
CA ALA A 38 12.90 -42.06 17.98
C ALA A 38 12.22 -41.33 19.15
N TYR A 39 11.97 -40.02 19.05
CA TYR A 39 11.14 -39.30 20.01
C TYR A 39 9.76 -39.96 20.16
N LYS A 40 9.24 -40.02 21.41
CA LYS A 40 8.08 -40.82 21.86
C LYS A 40 8.22 -42.35 21.75
N LYS A 41 9.00 -42.89 20.80
CA LYS A 41 9.31 -44.34 20.72
C LYS A 41 10.26 -44.79 21.82
N TRP A 42 11.19 -43.91 22.18
CA TRP A 42 12.17 -44.09 23.25
C TRP A 42 12.24 -42.83 24.12
N PRO A 43 12.30 -42.97 25.46
CA PRO A 43 12.55 -41.85 26.36
C PRO A 43 13.99 -41.33 26.19
N PRO A 44 14.37 -40.17 26.76
CA PRO A 44 15.78 -39.81 26.98
C PRO A 44 16.49 -40.94 27.72
N HIS A 45 17.53 -41.51 27.12
CA HIS A 45 18.20 -42.68 27.70
C HIS A 45 19.67 -42.80 27.28
N ILE A 46 20.44 -43.51 28.10
CA ILE A 46 21.78 -44.00 27.78
C ILE A 46 21.71 -45.53 27.74
N ASN A 47 22.11 -46.13 26.62
CA ASN A 47 22.13 -47.59 26.49
C ASN A 47 23.33 -48.18 27.25
N LEU A 48 23.06 -49.07 28.22
CA LEU A 48 24.10 -49.89 28.85
C LEU A 48 24.34 -51.16 28.04
N VAL A 49 23.26 -51.87 27.68
CA VAL A 49 23.30 -53.06 26.83
C VAL A 49 22.13 -53.04 25.85
N TYR A 50 22.46 -52.85 24.57
CA TYR A 50 21.52 -52.92 23.45
C TYR A 50 22.26 -53.43 22.20
N PRO A 51 21.78 -54.47 21.50
CA PRO A 51 20.68 -55.38 21.86
C PRO A 51 20.88 -56.08 23.22
N PHE A 52 19.80 -56.53 23.86
CA PHE A 52 19.82 -57.21 25.17
C PHE A 52 19.38 -58.68 25.06
N VAL A 53 18.97 -59.31 26.17
CA VAL A 53 18.51 -60.72 26.18
C VAL A 53 17.08 -60.87 25.65
N SER A 54 16.68 -62.07 25.22
CA SER A 54 15.30 -62.30 24.78
C SER A 54 14.28 -61.98 25.89
N VAL A 55 13.03 -61.68 25.53
CA VAL A 55 11.95 -61.38 26.51
C VAL A 55 11.77 -62.50 27.54
N GLN A 56 11.98 -63.75 27.13
CA GLN A 56 11.84 -64.93 28.00
C GLN A 56 12.96 -65.02 29.05
N ASP A 57 14.14 -64.49 28.71
CA ASP A 57 15.34 -64.54 29.56
C ASP A 57 15.46 -63.33 30.50
N LEU A 58 14.56 -62.34 30.42
CA LEU A 58 14.60 -61.13 31.26
C LEU A 58 14.61 -61.41 32.77
N PRO A 59 13.77 -62.31 33.33
CA PRO A 59 13.84 -62.65 34.75
C PRO A 59 15.21 -63.21 35.14
N ARG A 60 15.72 -64.14 34.32
CA ARG A 60 17.00 -64.80 34.58
C ARG A 60 18.18 -63.84 34.46
N ALA A 61 18.17 -62.96 33.46
CA ALA A 61 19.17 -61.92 33.30
C ALA A 61 19.18 -60.94 34.49
N SER A 62 17.99 -60.57 34.99
CA SER A 62 17.84 -59.69 36.16
C SER A 62 18.43 -60.34 37.41
N GLU A 63 18.14 -61.62 37.66
CA GLU A 63 18.73 -62.39 38.78
C GLU A 63 20.27 -62.45 38.71
N LEU A 64 20.83 -62.70 37.52
CA LEU A 64 22.29 -62.77 37.33
C LEU A 64 22.96 -61.41 37.56
N ILE A 65 22.34 -60.32 37.08
CA ILE A 65 22.83 -58.95 37.32
C ILE A 65 22.79 -58.62 38.82
N LEU A 66 21.67 -58.89 39.50
CA LEU A 66 21.52 -58.65 40.94
C LEU A 66 22.51 -59.46 41.78
N SER A 67 22.67 -60.75 41.48
CA SER A 67 23.61 -61.63 42.19
C SER A 67 25.04 -61.11 42.06
N ARG A 68 25.44 -60.63 40.87
CA ARG A 68 26.77 -60.03 40.68
C ARG A 68 26.94 -58.69 41.39
N PHE A 69 25.91 -57.87 41.49
CA PHE A 69 25.98 -56.64 42.28
C PHE A 69 26.09 -56.91 43.78
N GLN A 70 25.40 -57.93 44.30
CA GLN A 70 25.52 -58.36 45.69
C GLN A 70 26.93 -58.93 46.01
N GLU A 71 27.53 -59.69 45.08
CA GLU A 71 28.90 -60.20 45.21
C GLU A 71 29.98 -59.10 45.11
N ALA A 72 29.76 -58.06 44.31
CA ALA A 72 30.73 -57.00 44.05
C ALA A 72 30.90 -56.00 45.22
N GLY A 73 30.01 -56.02 46.21
CA GLY A 73 30.02 -55.10 47.35
C GLY A 73 29.53 -53.67 47.02
N GLN A 74 29.51 -52.79 48.03
CA GLN A 74 28.89 -51.46 47.99
C GLN A 74 29.32 -50.64 46.76
N PHE A 75 28.39 -50.52 45.80
CA PHE A 75 28.59 -49.73 44.59
C PHE A 75 28.32 -48.26 44.92
N ILE A 76 29.31 -47.39 44.72
CA ILE A 76 29.07 -45.95 44.82
C ILE A 76 28.16 -45.57 43.66
N GLU A 77 26.97 -45.05 43.95
CA GLU A 77 25.99 -44.58 42.97
C GLU A 77 26.70 -43.71 41.92
N PRO A 78 26.83 -44.18 40.66
CA PRO A 78 27.57 -43.45 39.66
C PRO A 78 26.78 -42.20 39.29
N GLN A 79 27.40 -41.05 39.51
CA GLN A 79 26.91 -39.78 39.00
C GLN A 79 27.19 -39.68 37.50
N VAL A 80 26.20 -39.23 36.74
CA VAL A 80 26.32 -38.95 35.30
C VAL A 80 26.14 -37.47 35.08
N ARG A 81 27.04 -36.88 34.29
CA ARG A 81 26.91 -35.50 33.83
C ARG A 81 27.09 -35.43 32.33
N LEU A 82 26.02 -35.20 31.59
CA LEU A 82 26.07 -35.04 30.13
C LEU A 82 26.34 -33.57 29.79
N ASP A 83 27.60 -33.24 29.48
CA ASP A 83 28.07 -31.87 29.26
C ASP A 83 28.90 -31.68 27.98
N SER A 84 29.07 -32.74 27.18
CA SER A 84 29.79 -32.68 25.91
C SER A 84 28.93 -33.23 24.78
N ALA A 85 28.85 -32.48 23.67
CA ALA A 85 28.21 -32.95 22.46
C ALA A 85 29.19 -33.74 21.58
N GLY A 86 28.70 -34.81 20.96
CA GLY A 86 29.42 -35.60 19.97
C GLY A 86 28.53 -35.99 18.80
N TYR A 87 29.16 -36.49 17.74
CA TYR A 87 28.45 -37.13 16.64
C TYR A 87 29.23 -38.32 16.09
N PHE A 88 28.51 -39.28 15.51
CA PHE A 88 29.11 -40.33 14.68
C PHE A 88 28.30 -40.49 13.40
N ILE A 89 28.94 -41.00 12.36
CA ILE A 89 28.34 -41.21 11.05
C ILE A 89 28.20 -42.70 10.81
N ASN A 90 26.94 -43.14 10.67
CA ASN A 90 26.59 -44.47 10.16
C ASN A 90 25.86 -44.28 8.80
N LYS A 91 24.71 -44.94 8.57
CA LYS A 91 23.82 -44.65 7.41
C LYS A 91 23.23 -43.22 7.44
N LYS A 92 23.33 -42.55 8.59
CA LYS A 92 22.85 -41.20 8.92
C LYS A 92 23.80 -40.63 9.98
N ILE A 93 23.88 -39.31 10.13
CA ILE A 93 24.61 -38.69 11.24
C ILE A 93 23.73 -38.72 12.50
N THR A 94 24.29 -39.11 13.64
CA THR A 94 23.60 -39.10 14.94
C THR A 94 24.34 -38.18 15.88
N PHE A 95 23.61 -37.21 16.43
CA PHE A 95 24.09 -36.24 17.41
C PHE A 95 23.69 -36.69 18.81
N PHE A 96 24.60 -36.58 19.75
CA PHE A 96 24.41 -37.10 21.09
C PHE A 96 25.13 -36.26 22.14
N MET A 97 24.70 -36.41 23.39
CA MET A 97 25.37 -35.87 24.57
C MET A 97 26.11 -36.99 25.32
N GLN A 98 27.27 -36.68 25.88
CA GLN A 98 28.14 -37.59 26.61
C GLN A 98 28.75 -36.90 27.84
N ASP A 99 29.32 -37.70 28.74
CA ASP A 99 30.09 -37.20 29.87
C ASP A 99 31.54 -36.92 29.46
N SER A 100 31.98 -35.67 29.59
CA SER A 100 33.35 -35.26 29.25
C SER A 100 34.41 -35.74 30.24
N ASP A 101 34.04 -36.10 31.47
CA ASP A 101 34.98 -36.52 32.51
C ASP A 101 35.41 -37.98 32.32
N PRO A 102 36.69 -38.25 32.07
CA PRO A 102 37.20 -39.62 31.91
C PRO A 102 36.98 -40.51 33.13
N ILE A 103 36.96 -39.93 34.34
CA ILE A 103 36.82 -40.67 35.61
C ILE A 103 35.38 -41.18 35.77
N ARG A 104 34.38 -40.31 35.57
CA ARG A 104 32.96 -40.70 35.61
C ARG A 104 32.63 -41.68 34.49
N SER A 105 33.13 -41.42 33.28
CA SER A 105 33.00 -42.33 32.14
C SER A 105 33.62 -43.71 32.39
N ALA A 106 34.77 -43.78 33.09
CA ALA A 106 35.38 -45.05 33.50
C ALA A 106 34.53 -45.81 34.53
N LYS A 107 33.87 -45.12 35.47
CA LYS A 107 32.92 -45.74 36.43
C LYS A 107 31.72 -46.36 35.72
N LEU A 108 31.11 -45.65 34.76
CA LEU A 108 30.02 -46.20 33.94
C LEU A 108 30.49 -47.41 33.11
N THR A 109 31.72 -47.36 32.59
CA THR A 109 32.28 -48.46 31.80
C THR A 109 32.52 -49.69 32.67
N LYS A 110 32.96 -49.47 33.92
CA LYS A 110 33.07 -50.53 34.93
C LYS A 110 31.70 -51.14 35.26
N LEU A 111 30.67 -50.32 35.47
CA LEU A 111 29.29 -50.78 35.70
C LEU A 111 28.81 -51.67 34.53
N ARG A 112 28.98 -51.19 33.30
CA ARG A 112 28.64 -51.95 32.09
C ARG A 112 29.40 -53.27 31.99
N ASN A 113 30.71 -53.29 32.26
CA ASN A 113 31.50 -54.51 32.21
C ASN A 113 31.09 -55.53 33.28
N ILE A 114 30.64 -55.09 34.46
CA ILE A 114 30.09 -55.99 35.48
C ILE A 114 28.80 -56.65 34.97
N ILE A 115 27.91 -55.86 34.37
CA ILE A 115 26.66 -56.36 33.75
C ILE A 115 26.97 -57.31 32.58
N LEU A 116 27.90 -56.97 31.69
CA LEU A 116 28.25 -57.85 30.58
C LEU A 116 28.85 -59.17 31.05
N ASN A 117 29.72 -59.15 32.06
CA ASN A 117 30.30 -60.37 32.63
C ASN A 117 29.30 -61.22 33.42
N SER A 118 28.21 -60.63 33.93
CA SER A 118 27.13 -61.40 34.57
C SER A 118 26.30 -62.20 33.55
N LEU A 119 26.14 -61.66 32.34
CA LEU A 119 25.35 -62.27 31.27
C LEU A 119 26.19 -63.18 30.35
N GLN A 120 27.44 -62.79 30.08
CA GLN A 120 28.39 -63.52 29.24
C GLN A 120 29.82 -63.39 29.81
N PRO A 121 30.26 -64.35 30.66
CA PRO A 121 31.57 -64.31 31.28
C PRO A 121 32.72 -64.21 30.26
N GLY A 122 33.61 -63.23 30.41
CA GLY A 122 34.78 -63.03 29.53
C GLY A 122 34.57 -62.04 28.38
N ARG A 123 33.37 -61.48 28.24
CA ARG A 123 33.08 -60.42 27.26
C ARG A 123 33.28 -59.04 27.87
N ASN A 124 34.42 -58.43 27.61
CA ASN A 124 34.66 -57.02 27.93
C ASN A 124 34.31 -56.13 26.73
N SER A 125 33.71 -54.98 27.00
CA SER A 125 33.35 -54.00 25.96
C SER A 125 34.61 -53.36 25.36
N ASN A 126 34.78 -53.42 24.03
CA ASN A 126 35.65 -52.49 23.32
C ASN A 126 34.98 -51.11 23.30
N ASN A 127 35.68 -50.11 23.86
CA ASN A 127 35.50 -48.64 23.85
C ASN A 127 34.23 -48.04 23.19
N ASN A 128 33.03 -48.52 23.53
CA ASN A 128 31.78 -47.92 23.07
C ASN A 128 31.39 -46.79 24.03
N GLN A 129 31.57 -45.55 23.57
CA GLN A 129 31.23 -44.34 24.29
C GLN A 129 29.73 -44.31 24.60
N MET A 130 29.39 -44.33 25.89
CA MET A 130 28.00 -44.22 26.36
C MET A 130 27.51 -42.80 26.15
N HIS A 131 26.34 -42.68 25.55
CA HIS A 131 25.79 -41.40 25.13
C HIS A 131 24.27 -41.42 25.12
N MET A 132 23.68 -40.22 25.12
CA MET A 132 22.25 -40.00 24.92
C MET A 132 22.02 -39.38 23.55
N THR A 133 21.25 -40.04 22.70
CA THR A 133 20.92 -39.51 21.37
C THR A 133 19.95 -38.33 21.49
N VAL A 134 20.28 -37.21 20.82
CA VAL A 134 19.48 -35.98 20.78
C VAL A 134 18.86 -35.75 19.40
N GLY A 135 19.54 -36.14 18.32
CA GLY A 135 19.04 -35.89 16.97
C GLY A 135 19.73 -36.74 15.92
N GLN A 136 19.10 -36.84 14.75
CA GLN A 136 19.60 -37.61 13.62
C GLN A 136 19.32 -36.87 12.31
N ASN A 137 20.31 -36.81 11.41
CA ASN A 137 20.13 -36.27 10.07
C ASN A 137 20.53 -37.29 8.99
N LYS A 138 19.71 -37.41 7.94
CA LYS A 138 19.89 -38.42 6.88
C LYS A 138 21.06 -38.12 5.95
N GLU A 139 21.39 -36.84 5.78
CA GLU A 139 22.42 -36.37 4.84
C GLU A 139 23.67 -35.94 5.60
N PRO A 140 24.71 -36.80 5.70
CA PRO A 140 25.97 -36.40 6.30
C PRO A 140 26.65 -35.35 5.41
N ALA A 141 27.25 -34.32 6.02
CA ALA A 141 28.01 -33.22 5.37
C ALA A 141 27.21 -32.09 4.70
N THR A 142 26.01 -31.78 5.21
CA THR A 142 25.29 -30.53 4.88
C THR A 142 25.57 -29.43 5.90
N PRO A 143 25.52 -28.12 5.55
CA PRO A 143 25.60 -27.02 6.52
C PRO A 143 24.61 -27.18 7.69
N LEU A 144 23.39 -27.66 7.39
CA LEU A 144 22.37 -27.98 8.39
C LEU A 144 22.86 -28.97 9.45
N SER A 145 23.69 -29.95 9.08
CA SER A 145 24.27 -30.91 10.04
C SER A 145 25.20 -30.22 11.03
N GLN A 146 25.95 -29.21 10.61
CA GLN A 146 26.81 -28.42 11.50
C GLN A 146 25.98 -27.53 12.42
N TYR A 147 24.93 -26.88 11.91
CA TYR A 147 24.01 -26.12 12.77
C TYR A 147 23.32 -26.97 13.82
N ILE A 148 22.85 -28.18 13.46
CA ILE A 148 22.27 -29.10 14.44
C ILE A 148 23.32 -29.50 15.48
N PHE A 149 24.57 -29.75 15.07
CA PHE A 149 25.64 -30.08 16.01
C PHE A 149 25.94 -28.93 16.97
N ASP A 150 26.07 -27.70 16.47
CA ASP A 150 26.27 -26.52 17.30
C ASP A 150 25.09 -26.28 18.25
N LYS A 151 23.85 -26.53 17.79
CA LYS A 151 22.67 -26.49 18.66
C LYS A 151 22.73 -27.50 19.80
N VAL A 152 23.20 -28.73 19.54
CA VAL A 152 23.38 -29.75 20.60
C VAL A 152 24.47 -29.33 21.60
N LYS A 153 25.51 -28.60 21.17
CA LYS A 153 26.52 -28.05 22.09
C LYS A 153 25.97 -26.98 23.04
N LEU A 154 24.89 -26.30 22.65
CA LEU A 154 24.24 -25.27 23.46
C LEU A 154 23.27 -25.86 24.50
N LEU A 155 23.06 -27.17 24.53
CA LEU A 155 22.25 -27.79 25.58
C LEU A 155 22.88 -27.58 26.97
N PRO A 156 22.10 -27.14 27.97
CA PRO A 156 22.57 -27.06 29.35
C PRO A 156 23.07 -28.43 29.85
N PRO A 157 24.09 -28.48 30.72
CA PRO A 157 24.60 -29.73 31.25
C PRO A 157 23.55 -30.44 32.13
N PHE A 158 23.34 -31.73 31.90
CA PHE A 158 22.40 -32.56 32.67
C PHE A 158 23.15 -33.42 33.67
N GLU A 159 22.87 -33.27 34.96
CA GLU A 159 23.55 -33.99 36.03
C GLU A 159 22.54 -34.72 36.92
N TRP A 160 22.71 -36.04 37.10
CA TRP A 160 21.90 -36.83 38.00
C TRP A 160 22.67 -38.03 38.55
N THR A 161 22.18 -38.58 39.66
CA THR A 161 22.71 -39.80 40.26
C THR A 161 21.92 -41.00 39.74
N ILE A 162 22.61 -42.09 39.37
CA ILE A 162 21.93 -43.32 38.92
C ILE A 162 21.43 -44.08 40.16
N ASP A 163 20.15 -43.92 40.43
CA ASP A 163 19.36 -44.64 41.42
C ASP A 163 18.76 -45.94 40.86
N LYS A 164 18.42 -45.96 39.55
CA LYS A 164 17.74 -47.09 38.91
C LYS A 164 18.30 -47.45 37.53
N LEU A 165 18.38 -48.76 37.24
CA LEU A 165 18.58 -49.28 35.89
C LEU A 165 17.24 -49.76 35.33
N HIS A 166 16.95 -49.40 34.08
CA HIS A 166 15.65 -49.68 33.47
C HIS A 166 15.79 -50.77 32.41
N ILE A 167 14.99 -51.81 32.54
CA ILE A 167 14.85 -52.87 31.53
C ILE A 167 13.63 -52.53 30.68
N LEU A 168 13.86 -52.32 29.39
CA LEU A 168 12.83 -51.95 28.43
C LEU A 168 12.44 -53.13 27.55
N ILE A 169 11.17 -53.20 27.20
CA ILE A 169 10.61 -54.15 26.22
C ILE A 169 9.89 -53.40 25.10
N ARG A 170 10.02 -53.89 23.88
CA ARG A 170 9.35 -53.36 22.70
C ARG A 170 7.93 -53.88 22.62
N ASP A 171 6.97 -52.97 22.59
CA ASP A 171 5.58 -53.31 22.33
C ASP A 171 5.39 -53.64 20.83
N LYS A 172 4.84 -54.83 20.55
CA LYS A 172 4.58 -55.39 19.22
C LYS A 172 3.08 -55.66 18.98
N ASN A 173 2.20 -55.14 19.83
CA ASN A 173 0.79 -55.48 19.78
C ASN A 173 0.18 -55.07 18.42
N LYS A 174 -0.25 -56.06 17.62
CA LYS A 174 -0.64 -55.87 16.20
C LYS A 174 -1.82 -54.93 16.00
N ALA A 175 -2.76 -54.87 16.96
CA ALA A 175 -3.93 -54.00 16.88
C ALA A 175 -3.57 -52.50 16.78
N TYR A 176 -2.50 -52.07 17.46
CA TYR A 176 -2.02 -50.68 17.42
C TYR A 176 -1.21 -50.36 16.15
N ILE A 177 -0.60 -51.39 15.54
CA ILE A 177 0.21 -51.23 14.31
C ILE A 177 -0.70 -51.02 13.09
N ASP A 178 -1.89 -51.63 13.06
CA ASP A 178 -2.90 -51.43 12.00
C ASP A 178 -3.57 -50.03 12.06
N GLU A 179 -3.55 -49.35 13.22
CA GLU A 179 -3.95 -47.93 13.37
C GLU A 179 -2.84 -46.92 13.04
N GLY A 180 -1.65 -47.39 12.63
CA GLY A 180 -0.52 -46.54 12.24
C GLY A 180 0.33 -46.01 13.40
N LEU A 181 0.13 -46.49 14.64
CA LEU A 181 0.95 -46.11 15.79
C LEU A 181 2.31 -46.84 15.76
N PRO A 182 3.43 -46.12 15.98
CA PRO A 182 4.76 -46.74 15.94
C PRO A 182 5.02 -47.64 17.14
N SER A 183 5.75 -48.74 16.92
CA SER A 183 6.27 -49.60 18.00
C SER A 183 7.11 -48.78 19.01
N GLN A 184 6.72 -48.86 20.29
CA GLN A 184 7.26 -48.08 21.40
C GLN A 184 7.99 -49.00 22.39
N MET A 185 9.05 -48.50 23.03
CA MET A 185 9.62 -49.16 24.21
C MET A 185 8.77 -48.86 25.45
N LYS A 186 8.59 -49.84 26.32
CA LYS A 186 7.88 -49.73 27.61
C LYS A 186 8.76 -50.28 28.74
N ILE A 187 8.56 -49.81 29.97
CA ILE A 187 9.32 -50.29 31.12
C ILE A 187 8.84 -51.69 31.50
N TRP A 188 9.71 -52.70 31.41
CA TRP A 188 9.42 -54.06 31.87
C TRP A 188 9.75 -54.24 33.37
N GLY A 189 10.81 -53.59 33.84
CA GLY A 189 11.25 -53.63 35.23
C GLY A 189 12.39 -52.68 35.50
N GLU A 190 12.59 -52.34 36.77
CA GLU A 190 13.61 -51.41 37.26
C GLU A 190 14.47 -52.12 38.32
N ILE A 191 15.79 -52.04 38.18
CA ILE A 191 16.73 -52.50 39.21
C ILE A 191 17.12 -51.29 40.04
N ASP A 192 16.73 -51.31 41.31
CA ASP A 192 17.07 -50.28 42.28
C ASP A 192 18.50 -50.51 42.78
N MET A 193 19.37 -49.51 42.60
CA MET A 193 20.81 -49.62 42.87
C MET A 193 21.14 -49.55 44.36
N THR A 194 20.24 -49.01 45.19
CA THR A 194 20.44 -48.84 46.63
C THR A 194 20.01 -50.09 47.41
N SER A 195 18.84 -50.63 47.09
CA SER A 195 18.26 -51.84 47.69
C SER A 195 18.71 -53.13 47.01
N LEU A 196 19.25 -53.05 45.79
CA LEU A 196 19.58 -54.19 44.94
C LEU A 196 18.39 -55.14 44.76
N THR A 197 17.21 -54.55 44.52
CA THR A 197 15.97 -55.28 44.26
C THR A 197 15.44 -54.99 42.86
N LEU A 198 14.72 -55.96 42.28
CA LEU A 198 13.99 -55.77 41.02
C LEU A 198 12.57 -55.30 41.34
N LEU A 199 12.26 -54.08 40.96
CA LEU A 199 10.90 -53.53 40.95
C LEU A 199 10.25 -53.86 39.61
N ARG A 200 9.21 -54.69 39.65
CA ARG A 200 8.48 -55.08 38.43
C ARG A 200 7.06 -54.52 38.47
N PRO A 201 6.67 -53.61 37.56
CA PRO A 201 5.29 -53.18 37.44
C PRO A 201 4.40 -54.35 36.96
N PRO A 202 3.09 -54.36 37.31
CA PRO A 202 2.18 -55.43 36.93
C PRO A 202 2.03 -55.57 35.40
N TYR A 203 2.12 -54.45 34.68
CA TYR A 203 2.13 -54.40 33.22
C TYR A 203 3.21 -53.42 32.75
N PRO A 204 3.83 -53.65 31.58
CA PRO A 204 4.72 -52.67 30.99
C PRO A 204 3.96 -51.39 30.65
N HIS A 205 4.43 -50.25 31.17
CA HIS A 205 3.81 -48.95 30.96
C HIS A 205 4.72 -48.03 30.14
N GLY A 206 4.11 -47.05 29.47
CA GLY A 206 4.78 -46.04 28.67
C GLY A 206 5.41 -44.92 29.50
N PHE A 207 6.02 -43.96 28.80
CA PHE A 207 6.85 -42.91 29.43
C PHE A 207 6.19 -41.53 29.49
N TYR A 208 5.28 -41.25 28.55
CA TYR A 208 4.64 -39.96 28.35
C TYR A 208 3.18 -40.03 28.80
N ASP A 209 2.67 -38.98 29.43
CA ASP A 209 1.32 -38.96 30.00
C ASP A 209 0.28 -39.02 28.85
N GLY A 210 -0.57 -40.06 28.88
CA GLY A 210 -1.48 -40.43 27.79
C GLY A 210 -1.60 -41.95 27.54
N ASP A 211 -0.76 -42.77 28.18
CA ASP A 211 -0.78 -44.24 28.07
C ASP A 211 -1.60 -44.94 29.19
N GLU A 212 -2.36 -44.21 30.02
CA GLU A 212 -3.17 -44.75 31.13
C GLU A 212 -4.64 -45.09 30.77
N ASP A 213 -5.00 -45.16 29.48
CA ASP A 213 -6.36 -45.57 29.07
C ASP A 213 -6.45 -47.08 28.82
N SER A 214 -6.22 -47.92 29.84
CA SER A 214 -6.81 -49.28 29.90
C SER A 214 -6.54 -50.01 31.23
N ALA A 215 -7.15 -49.58 32.33
CA ALA A 215 -7.47 -50.48 33.45
C ALA A 215 -8.48 -49.83 34.41
N ASP A 216 -9.73 -50.29 34.35
CA ASP A 216 -10.78 -50.24 35.39
C ASP A 216 -10.90 -48.99 36.28
N LEU A 217 -11.81 -48.09 35.90
CA LEU A 217 -12.48 -47.18 36.84
C LEU A 217 -14.00 -47.24 36.65
N ALA A 218 -14.60 -48.30 37.18
CA ALA A 218 -15.98 -48.26 37.64
C ALA A 218 -15.99 -47.75 39.09
N GLY A 219 -16.32 -46.46 39.26
CA GLY A 219 -16.84 -45.93 40.52
C GLY A 219 -15.82 -45.38 41.52
N ILE A 220 -15.25 -44.21 41.25
CA ILE A 220 -14.86 -43.23 42.27
C ILE A 220 -15.19 -41.84 41.71
N GLU A 221 -15.89 -41.02 42.50
CA GLU A 221 -16.35 -39.67 42.13
C GLU A 221 -15.18 -38.72 41.78
N PRO A 222 -15.37 -37.75 40.85
CA PRO A 222 -14.33 -36.83 40.45
C PRO A 222 -14.30 -35.64 41.41
N ASP A 223 -13.53 -35.73 42.48
CA ASP A 223 -13.07 -34.54 43.20
C ASP A 223 -11.55 -34.46 43.10
N THR A 224 -11.07 -33.33 42.60
CA THR A 224 -9.67 -32.93 42.33
C THR A 224 -8.98 -33.60 41.13
N THR A 225 -9.42 -33.26 39.92
CA THR A 225 -8.54 -33.29 38.75
C THR A 225 -7.50 -32.17 38.87
N PRO A 226 -6.18 -32.46 38.71
CA PRO A 226 -5.22 -31.41 38.43
C PRO A 226 -5.52 -30.89 37.02
N GLU A 227 -6.01 -29.66 36.93
CA GLU A 227 -6.17 -28.97 35.64
C GLU A 227 -4.82 -28.99 34.90
N CYS A 228 -4.80 -29.68 33.76
CA CYS A 228 -3.68 -29.66 32.83
C CYS A 228 -3.68 -28.30 32.12
N HIS A 229 -3.18 -27.27 32.81
CA HIS A 229 -2.87 -26.00 32.17
C HIS A 229 -1.71 -26.22 31.20
N PRO A 230 -1.80 -25.77 29.93
CA PRO A 230 -0.65 -25.76 29.04
C PRO A 230 0.49 -24.97 29.72
N LEU A 231 1.72 -25.50 29.65
CA LEU A 231 2.92 -24.94 30.26
C LEU A 231 3.11 -23.47 29.81
N CYS A 232 2.59 -22.54 30.61
CA CYS A 232 2.65 -21.12 30.35
C CYS A 232 4.07 -20.61 30.64
N HIS A 233 4.81 -20.23 29.59
CA HIS A 233 6.17 -19.72 29.70
C HIS A 233 6.18 -18.24 30.09
N LEU A 234 7.20 -17.87 30.87
CA LEU A 234 7.48 -16.49 31.24
C LEU A 234 8.62 -15.94 30.36
N PRO A 235 8.67 -14.62 30.13
CA PRO A 235 9.67 -14.02 29.30
C PRO A 235 10.99 -13.92 30.07
N TYR A 236 12.10 -13.84 29.35
CA TYR A 236 13.42 -13.58 29.89
C TYR A 236 13.65 -12.08 30.02
N THR A 237 14.32 -11.69 31.10
CA THR A 237 14.79 -10.31 31.35
C THR A 237 16.27 -10.34 31.69
N PHE A 238 16.98 -9.25 31.38
CA PHE A 238 18.39 -9.13 31.73
C PHE A 238 18.55 -8.64 33.17
N SER A 239 19.15 -9.47 34.03
CA SER A 239 19.51 -9.10 35.40
C SER A 239 20.77 -8.24 35.39
N HIS A 240 20.66 -6.96 35.75
CA HIS A 240 21.81 -6.09 35.90
C HIS A 240 22.69 -6.44 37.11
N THR A 241 22.14 -7.14 38.12
CA THR A 241 22.90 -7.57 39.30
C THR A 241 23.74 -8.80 39.02
N ASP A 242 23.17 -9.77 38.30
CA ASP A 242 23.83 -11.06 38.02
C ASP A 242 24.54 -11.07 36.66
N HIS A 243 24.41 -9.97 35.88
CA HIS A 243 24.91 -9.82 34.52
C HIS A 243 24.51 -10.96 33.58
N LYS A 244 23.32 -11.54 33.79
CA LYS A 244 22.79 -12.67 33.01
C LYS A 244 21.30 -12.54 32.75
N TRP A 245 20.81 -13.26 31.75
CA TRP A 245 19.38 -13.38 31.48
C TRP A 245 18.72 -14.36 32.43
N ILE A 246 17.56 -14.00 32.97
CA ILE A 246 16.78 -14.82 33.88
C ILE A 246 15.30 -14.85 33.46
N PRO A 247 14.58 -15.96 33.65
CA PRO A 247 13.13 -15.97 33.50
C PRO A 247 12.48 -15.03 34.52
N GLN A 248 11.49 -14.25 34.10
CA GLN A 248 10.74 -13.36 34.98
C GLN A 248 10.05 -14.16 36.10
N GLN A 249 10.14 -13.71 37.35
CA GLN A 249 9.45 -14.35 38.48
C GLN A 249 7.96 -13.96 38.53
N ARG A 250 7.07 -14.95 38.78
CA ARG A 250 5.61 -14.75 38.84
C ARG A 250 5.16 -13.65 39.81
N SER A 251 5.91 -13.38 40.88
CA SER A 251 5.57 -12.38 41.91
C SER A 251 5.66 -10.92 41.44
N LEU A 252 6.36 -10.63 40.33
CA LEU A 252 6.49 -9.29 39.75
C LEU A 252 5.51 -9.03 38.60
N ALA A 253 4.84 -10.08 38.10
CA ALA A 253 3.85 -9.98 37.02
C ALA A 253 2.50 -9.38 37.48
N THR A 254 2.30 -9.25 38.79
CA THR A 254 1.08 -8.74 39.44
C THR A 254 1.22 -7.36 40.06
N GLN A 255 2.36 -6.67 39.90
CA GLN A 255 2.43 -5.27 40.30
C GLN A 255 1.56 -4.42 39.35
N PRO A 256 0.65 -3.57 39.88
CA PRO A 256 -0.11 -2.66 39.04
C PRO A 256 0.84 -1.57 38.54
N ALA A 257 1.46 -1.80 37.38
CA ALA A 257 2.32 -0.84 36.71
C ALA A 257 1.56 -0.16 35.57
N GLU A 258 1.53 1.18 35.66
CA GLU A 258 1.15 2.21 34.67
C GLU A 258 -0.09 1.95 33.79
N SER A 259 -0.97 2.94 33.70
CA SER A 259 -2.15 2.90 32.82
C SER A 259 -1.76 2.41 31.42
N ALA A 260 -2.49 1.41 30.90
CA ALA A 260 -2.29 0.87 29.56
C ALA A 260 -2.06 1.98 28.53
N PRO A 261 -1.12 1.78 27.57
CA PRO A 261 -0.76 2.83 26.63
C PRO A 261 -1.99 3.26 25.82
N GLU A 262 -2.18 4.57 25.65
CA GLU A 262 -3.32 5.10 24.89
C GLU A 262 -3.28 4.64 23.42
N THR A 263 -2.08 4.46 22.88
CA THR A 263 -1.81 3.90 21.56
C THR A 263 -0.75 2.82 21.70
N LEU A 264 -1.03 1.62 21.20
CA LEU A 264 -0.12 0.49 21.16
C LEU A 264 0.57 0.41 19.80
N THR A 265 1.87 0.18 19.79
CA THR A 265 2.64 0.00 18.55
C THR A 265 3.19 -1.42 18.44
N VAL A 266 2.98 -2.04 17.28
CA VAL A 266 3.41 -3.42 16.98
C VAL A 266 4.23 -3.41 15.70
N ALA A 267 5.40 -4.05 15.73
CA ALA A 267 6.27 -4.21 14.57
C ALA A 267 6.57 -5.69 14.29
N SER A 268 6.76 -6.01 13.01
CA SER A 268 7.18 -7.32 12.54
C SER A 268 8.32 -7.20 11.53
N TYR A 269 9.32 -8.06 11.64
CA TYR A 269 10.45 -8.09 10.71
C TYR A 269 11.05 -9.49 10.53
N ASN A 270 11.03 -10.00 9.29
CA ASN A 270 11.79 -11.18 8.92
C ASN A 270 13.29 -10.79 8.81
N VAL A 271 14.13 -11.34 9.68
CA VAL A 271 15.56 -10.97 9.74
C VAL A 271 16.42 -11.75 8.75
N GLN A 272 15.82 -12.71 8.03
CA GLN A 272 16.43 -13.59 7.04
C GLN A 272 17.57 -14.44 7.62
N ALA A 273 17.36 -15.74 7.79
CA ALA A 273 18.38 -16.62 8.34
C ALA A 273 19.57 -16.81 7.38
N GLU A 274 20.78 -16.90 7.94
CA GLU A 274 21.99 -17.26 7.18
C GLU A 274 22.19 -18.78 7.21
N PHE A 275 22.06 -19.44 6.06
CA PHE A 275 22.20 -20.89 5.93
C PHE A 275 23.62 -21.36 5.55
N GLN A 276 24.55 -20.43 5.31
CA GLN A 276 25.96 -20.74 5.05
C GLN A 276 26.70 -20.95 6.38
N TYR A 277 27.42 -22.08 6.49
CA TYR A 277 28.19 -22.40 7.69
C TYR A 277 29.70 -22.13 7.51
N PRO A 278 30.37 -21.46 8.48
CA PRO A 278 29.78 -20.74 9.61
C PRO A 278 28.98 -19.50 9.14
N PRO A 279 28.02 -18.99 9.94
CA PRO A 279 27.27 -17.79 9.58
C PRO A 279 28.24 -16.61 9.37
N THR A 280 27.97 -15.80 8.35
CA THR A 280 28.82 -14.68 7.94
C THR A 280 28.72 -13.49 8.90
N ARG A 281 27.57 -13.31 9.54
CA ARG A 281 27.27 -12.23 10.51
C ARG A 281 27.38 -10.80 9.96
N VAL A 282 27.67 -10.63 8.68
CA VAL A 282 27.95 -9.32 8.06
C VAL A 282 26.73 -8.39 8.05
N ARG A 283 25.51 -8.95 8.05
CA ARG A 283 24.24 -8.20 8.08
C ARG A 283 23.77 -7.81 9.47
N TYR A 284 24.28 -8.44 10.53
CA TYR A 284 23.76 -8.24 11.90
C TYR A 284 23.77 -6.76 12.33
N PRO A 285 24.82 -5.96 12.07
CA PRO A 285 24.80 -4.53 12.37
C PRO A 285 23.69 -3.76 11.64
N ILE A 286 23.45 -4.08 10.36
CA ILE A 286 22.41 -3.43 9.53
C ILE A 286 21.02 -3.78 10.07
N ILE A 287 20.79 -5.05 10.43
CA ILE A 287 19.52 -5.50 11.01
C ILE A 287 19.25 -4.79 12.35
N ILE A 288 20.25 -4.72 13.25
CA ILE A 288 20.10 -4.03 14.53
C ILE A 288 19.84 -2.53 14.33
N GLN A 289 20.55 -1.90 13.39
CA GLN A 289 20.31 -0.50 13.03
C GLN A 289 18.87 -0.29 12.55
N ASN A 290 18.36 -1.18 11.68
CA ASN A 290 16.98 -1.13 11.20
C ASN A 290 15.97 -1.27 12.35
N LEU A 291 16.22 -2.15 13.33
CA LEU A 291 15.36 -2.35 14.49
C LEU A 291 15.35 -1.14 15.46
N LEU A 292 16.43 -0.37 15.49
CA LEU A 292 16.59 0.82 16.33
C LEU A 292 16.16 2.12 15.64
N ASP A 293 15.81 2.08 14.35
CA ASP A 293 15.29 3.23 13.62
C ASP A 293 13.97 3.71 14.25
N ARG A 294 13.73 5.03 14.26
CA ARG A 294 12.48 5.62 14.78
C ARG A 294 11.24 5.07 14.08
N SER A 295 11.35 4.71 12.82
CA SER A 295 10.30 4.08 12.03
C SER A 295 10.04 2.61 12.42
N ALA A 296 10.97 1.95 13.11
CA ALA A 296 10.84 0.55 13.53
C ALA A 296 10.45 0.39 15.01
N LEU A 297 10.90 1.29 15.88
CA LEU A 297 10.67 1.21 17.33
C LEU A 297 9.17 1.07 17.66
N ALA A 298 8.86 0.03 18.43
CA ALA A 298 7.52 -0.38 18.78
C ALA A 298 7.44 -0.87 20.24
N ASP A 299 6.24 -1.02 20.77
CA ASP A 299 6.03 -1.58 22.12
C ASP A 299 6.13 -3.11 22.13
N ILE A 300 5.80 -3.72 20.98
CA ILE A 300 5.98 -5.15 20.73
C ILE A 300 6.65 -5.32 19.37
N LEU A 301 7.73 -6.09 19.33
CA LEU A 301 8.51 -6.41 18.15
C LEU A 301 8.52 -7.91 17.94
N ILE A 302 8.19 -8.35 16.73
CA ILE A 302 8.12 -9.76 16.35
C ILE A 302 9.17 -10.01 15.28
N LEU A 303 10.04 -10.98 15.52
CA LEU A 303 11.11 -11.34 14.60
C LEU A 303 10.88 -12.76 14.06
N GLN A 304 10.94 -12.91 12.74
CA GLN A 304 10.91 -14.22 12.06
C GLN A 304 12.30 -14.61 11.56
N GLU A 305 12.52 -15.91 11.37
CA GLU A 305 13.80 -16.49 10.94
C GLU A 305 14.97 -16.24 11.90
N VAL A 306 14.68 -16.12 13.19
CA VAL A 306 15.70 -15.94 14.22
C VAL A 306 16.47 -17.24 14.44
N THR A 307 17.79 -17.18 14.31
CA THR A 307 18.73 -18.26 14.62
C THR A 307 19.30 -18.11 16.02
N ASP A 308 19.88 -19.16 16.58
CA ASP A 308 20.51 -19.12 17.91
C ASP A 308 21.64 -18.08 17.96
N ASP A 309 22.49 -18.03 16.92
CA ASP A 309 23.62 -17.10 16.80
C ASP A 309 23.14 -15.63 16.77
N PHE A 310 22.11 -15.34 15.98
CA PHE A 310 21.57 -13.99 15.90
C PHE A 310 20.88 -13.56 17.20
N LEU A 311 20.11 -14.45 17.86
CA LEU A 311 19.46 -14.13 19.14
C LEU A 311 20.49 -13.81 20.22
N SER A 312 21.53 -14.63 20.34
CA SER A 312 22.66 -14.37 21.25
C SER A 312 23.29 -13.00 20.99
N ARG A 313 23.52 -12.64 19.72
CA ARG A 313 24.06 -11.33 19.38
C ARG A 313 23.10 -10.19 19.72
N LEU A 314 21.81 -10.35 19.44
CA LEU A 314 20.77 -9.36 19.71
C LEU A 314 20.65 -9.09 21.22
N CYS A 315 20.70 -10.14 22.05
CA CYS A 315 20.65 -10.06 23.51
C CYS A 315 21.86 -9.36 24.14
N GLN A 316 23.00 -9.28 23.45
CA GLN A 316 24.19 -8.57 23.92
C GLN A 316 24.05 -7.05 23.72
N ASP A 317 23.29 -6.61 22.72
CA ASP A 317 23.11 -5.19 22.41
C ASP A 317 22.43 -4.45 23.57
N LYS A 318 23.06 -3.38 24.03
CA LYS A 318 22.58 -2.63 25.20
C LYS A 318 21.33 -1.83 24.85
N THR A 319 21.31 -1.19 23.68
CA THR A 319 20.21 -0.30 23.26
C THR A 319 18.95 -1.11 22.97
N ILE A 320 19.08 -2.31 22.41
CA ILE A 320 17.95 -3.24 22.25
C ILE A 320 17.37 -3.62 23.62
N ARG A 321 18.21 -4.01 24.60
CA ARG A 321 17.75 -4.36 25.95
C ARG A 321 17.07 -3.19 26.67
N GLU A 322 17.57 -1.97 26.50
CA GLU A 322 16.98 -0.76 27.07
C GLU A 322 15.61 -0.45 26.45
N ASN A 323 15.42 -0.71 25.14
CA ASN A 323 14.14 -0.50 24.46
C ASN A 323 13.16 -1.67 24.65
N TYR A 324 13.64 -2.89 24.88
CA TYR A 324 12.87 -4.12 25.00
C TYR A 324 13.33 -4.94 26.21
N PRO A 325 12.81 -4.69 27.42
CA PRO A 325 13.19 -5.44 28.62
C PRO A 325 12.76 -6.93 28.62
N PHE A 326 11.73 -7.31 27.85
CA PHE A 326 11.14 -8.66 27.88
C PHE A 326 11.31 -9.40 26.55
N PHE A 327 11.88 -10.61 26.61
CA PHE A 327 12.09 -11.48 25.44
C PHE A 327 11.37 -12.81 25.64
N SER A 328 10.77 -13.38 24.58
CA SER A 328 10.15 -14.72 24.68
C SER A 328 11.20 -15.79 25.00
N ASN A 329 12.40 -15.66 24.43
CA ASN A 329 13.51 -16.60 24.57
C ASN A 329 14.78 -15.85 24.97
N GLY A 330 15.57 -16.41 25.89
CA GLY A 330 16.88 -15.88 26.25
C GLY A 330 17.99 -16.32 25.29
N PRO A 331 19.22 -15.82 25.46
CA PRO A 331 20.35 -16.12 24.57
C PRO A 331 20.88 -17.56 24.75
N PRO A 332 20.90 -18.39 23.69
CA PRO A 332 21.35 -19.78 23.77
C PRO A 332 22.82 -20.01 24.13
N ASP A 333 23.69 -19.01 23.99
CA ASP A 333 25.11 -19.08 24.41
C ASP A 333 25.30 -18.95 25.93
N GLN A 334 24.23 -18.63 26.67
CA GLN A 334 24.24 -18.66 28.13
C GLN A 334 23.98 -20.10 28.63
N VAL A 335 24.86 -20.60 29.51
CA VAL A 335 24.93 -22.03 29.92
C VAL A 335 23.64 -22.59 30.53
N ASP A 336 22.85 -21.77 31.21
CA ASP A 336 21.59 -22.14 31.87
C ASP A 336 20.34 -21.89 31.00
N ILE A 337 20.51 -21.58 29.71
CA ILE A 337 19.43 -21.31 28.76
C ILE A 337 19.46 -22.33 27.62
N GLU A 338 18.29 -22.86 27.28
CA GLU A 338 18.14 -23.87 26.24
C GLU A 338 18.24 -23.25 24.83
N PRO A 339 18.76 -24.00 23.84
CA PRO A 339 18.74 -23.55 22.45
C PRO A 339 17.31 -23.46 21.89
N LEU A 340 17.16 -22.72 20.80
CA LEU A 340 15.85 -22.63 20.13
C LEU A 340 15.46 -23.98 19.49
N PRO A 341 14.17 -24.32 19.37
CA PRO A 341 13.75 -25.64 18.87
C PRO A 341 14.12 -25.86 17.40
N TYR A 342 13.95 -24.84 16.55
CA TYR A 342 14.19 -24.93 15.10
C TYR A 342 15.46 -24.17 14.70
N HIS A 343 15.85 -24.27 13.42
CA HIS A 343 16.92 -23.42 12.88
C HIS A 343 16.41 -21.98 12.65
N THR A 344 15.21 -21.85 12.09
CA THR A 344 14.50 -20.57 11.90
C THR A 344 13.34 -20.48 12.88
N ASN A 345 13.39 -19.55 13.82
CA ASN A 345 12.40 -19.42 14.88
C ASN A 345 11.68 -18.07 14.81
N VAL A 346 10.59 -17.97 15.57
CA VAL A 346 9.90 -16.71 15.82
C VAL A 346 10.22 -16.29 17.26
N VAL A 347 10.54 -15.02 17.47
CA VAL A 347 10.85 -14.46 18.80
C VAL A 347 10.06 -13.16 18.99
N VAL A 348 9.53 -12.96 20.20
CA VAL A 348 8.78 -11.75 20.56
C VAL A 348 9.57 -10.95 21.60
N LEU A 349 9.80 -9.67 21.31
CA LEU A 349 10.40 -8.68 22.20
C LEU A 349 9.32 -7.67 22.61
N SER A 350 9.31 -7.23 23.86
CA SER A 350 8.34 -6.24 24.31
C SER A 350 8.87 -5.30 25.40
N LYS A 351 8.29 -4.10 25.43
CA LYS A 351 8.35 -3.17 26.57
C LYS A 351 7.52 -3.62 27.76
N TRP A 352 6.51 -4.44 27.50
CA TRP A 352 5.52 -4.85 28.50
C TRP A 352 5.72 -6.32 28.86
N PRO A 353 5.52 -6.70 30.13
CA PRO A 353 5.57 -8.10 30.53
C PRO A 353 4.42 -8.87 29.87
N PHE A 354 4.71 -10.09 29.41
CA PHE A 354 3.76 -10.98 28.77
C PHE A 354 4.04 -12.41 29.17
N SER A 355 3.03 -13.28 29.10
CA SER A 355 3.23 -14.73 29.17
C SER A 355 3.03 -15.32 27.78
N TRP A 356 3.62 -16.48 27.48
CA TRP A 356 3.51 -17.03 26.13
C TRP A 356 3.51 -18.55 26.07
N ASN A 357 2.96 -19.08 24.98
CA ASN A 357 2.91 -20.51 24.68
C ASN A 357 3.41 -20.78 23.25
N LEU A 358 4.02 -21.95 23.04
CA LEU A 358 4.44 -22.41 21.72
C LEU A 358 3.37 -23.30 21.10
N LEU A 359 2.70 -22.82 20.04
CA LEU A 359 1.76 -23.61 19.26
C LEU A 359 2.52 -24.37 18.17
N SER A 360 2.57 -25.70 18.29
CA SER A 360 3.14 -26.57 17.26
C SER A 360 2.23 -26.64 16.05
N LEU A 361 2.77 -26.41 14.85
CA LEU A 361 2.01 -26.44 13.61
C LEU A 361 2.09 -27.82 12.92
N PRO A 362 1.14 -28.18 12.05
CA PRO A 362 1.12 -29.50 11.39
C PRO A 362 2.38 -29.81 10.57
N SER A 363 3.10 -28.79 10.09
CA SER A 363 4.45 -28.99 9.55
C SER A 363 5.44 -29.13 10.72
N CYS A 364 6.05 -30.32 10.88
CA CYS A 364 6.89 -30.70 12.03
C CYS A 364 8.20 -29.88 12.22
N ARG A 365 8.29 -28.65 11.69
CA ARG A 365 9.47 -27.78 11.71
C ARG A 365 9.15 -26.30 11.95
N ARG A 366 7.92 -25.96 12.33
CA ARG A 366 7.48 -24.57 12.54
C ARG A 366 6.55 -24.47 13.74
N SER A 367 6.52 -23.30 14.35
CA SER A 367 5.67 -23.00 15.50
C SER A 367 5.22 -21.54 15.47
N SER A 368 4.08 -21.27 16.10
CA SER A 368 3.60 -19.93 16.37
C SER A 368 3.74 -19.62 17.86
N ILE A 369 4.23 -18.42 18.20
CA ILE A 369 4.22 -17.93 19.58
C ILE A 369 2.89 -17.22 19.83
N VAL A 370 2.16 -17.66 20.85
CA VAL A 370 0.94 -16.99 21.32
C VAL A 370 1.26 -16.30 22.65
N ALA A 371 1.38 -14.97 22.61
CA ALA A 371 1.69 -14.13 23.76
C ALA A 371 0.41 -13.48 24.34
N GLN A 372 0.31 -13.45 25.66
CA GLN A 372 -0.79 -12.87 26.43
C GLN A 372 -0.25 -11.73 27.31
N PHE A 373 -0.81 -10.53 27.12
CA PHE A 373 -0.41 -9.31 27.83
C PHE A 373 -1.41 -8.99 28.94
N SER A 374 -1.01 -9.17 30.20
CA SER A 374 -1.91 -9.02 31.36
C SER A 374 -2.36 -7.59 31.63
N ASN A 375 -1.63 -6.58 31.13
CA ASN A 375 -1.90 -5.16 31.40
C ASN A 375 -2.42 -4.39 30.18
N ILE A 376 -2.49 -5.04 29.01
CA ILE A 376 -2.99 -4.45 27.76
C ILE A 376 -4.22 -5.24 27.35
N GLY A 377 -5.35 -4.59 27.15
CA GLY A 377 -6.60 -5.30 26.89
C GLY A 377 -7.84 -4.42 26.94
N THR A 378 -8.99 -5.05 26.90
CA THR A 378 -10.31 -4.39 26.95
C THR A 378 -11.03 -4.76 28.23
N GLN A 379 -11.71 -3.80 28.86
CA GLN A 379 -12.62 -4.09 29.96
C GLN A 379 -14.03 -4.31 29.40
N LYS A 380 -14.56 -5.54 29.50
CA LYS A 380 -15.94 -5.87 29.09
C LYS A 380 -16.72 -6.35 30.31
N LYS A 381 -17.85 -5.69 30.61
CA LYS A 381 -18.75 -6.02 31.75
C LYS A 381 -18.03 -6.11 33.11
N GLY A 382 -17.04 -5.25 33.36
CA GLY A 382 -16.28 -5.23 34.61
C GLY A 382 -15.13 -6.23 34.69
N VAL A 383 -14.97 -7.13 33.71
CA VAL A 383 -13.84 -8.07 33.62
C VAL A 383 -12.80 -7.53 32.64
N PHE A 384 -11.52 -7.54 33.04
CA PHE A 384 -10.42 -7.20 32.16
C PHE A 384 -10.06 -8.41 31.29
N LEU A 385 -10.12 -8.23 29.98
CA LEU A 385 -9.75 -9.25 28.99
C LEU A 385 -8.38 -8.89 28.41
N PRO A 386 -7.33 -9.68 28.70
CA PRO A 386 -5.98 -9.41 28.21
C PRO A 386 -5.89 -9.57 26.70
N MET A 387 -5.01 -8.79 26.08
CA MET A 387 -4.72 -8.86 24.66
C MET A 387 -3.87 -10.09 24.34
N ILE A 388 -4.24 -10.75 23.25
CA ILE A 388 -3.53 -11.91 22.71
C ILE A 388 -2.82 -11.51 21.41
N LEU A 389 -1.55 -11.88 21.30
CA LEU A 389 -0.76 -11.69 20.08
C LEU A 389 -0.31 -13.07 19.59
N SER A 390 -0.63 -13.41 18.36
CA SER A 390 -0.11 -14.61 17.70
C SER A 390 0.93 -14.22 16.66
N ALA A 391 2.18 -14.62 16.89
CA ALA A 391 3.29 -14.38 15.98
C ALA A 391 3.35 -15.46 14.89
N VAL A 392 3.33 -15.06 13.63
CA VAL A 392 3.11 -15.95 12.49
C VAL A 392 4.37 -16.08 11.62
N HIS A 393 4.66 -17.30 11.17
CA HIS A 393 5.66 -17.57 10.14
C HIS A 393 5.25 -18.82 9.33
N LEU A 394 4.41 -18.63 8.31
CA LEU A 394 3.83 -19.72 7.52
C LEU A 394 4.82 -20.26 6.48
N THR A 395 4.62 -21.52 6.07
CA THR A 395 5.41 -22.19 5.03
C THR A 395 5.57 -21.30 3.78
N SER A 396 6.79 -21.13 3.28
CA SER A 396 7.07 -20.33 2.07
C SER A 396 6.90 -21.13 0.77
N GLY A 397 6.87 -20.42 -0.36
CA GLY A 397 6.84 -21.00 -1.72
C GLY A 397 5.45 -21.13 -2.35
N LEU A 398 5.42 -21.24 -3.69
CA LEU A 398 4.21 -21.30 -4.52
C LEU A 398 4.11 -22.65 -5.25
N SER A 399 3.65 -23.68 -4.54
CA SER A 399 3.38 -25.02 -5.06
C SER A 399 2.08 -25.54 -4.43
N ASP A 400 1.44 -26.53 -5.04
CA ASP A 400 0.20 -27.10 -4.48
C ASP A 400 0.37 -27.57 -3.02
N ASN A 401 1.50 -28.22 -2.72
CA ASN A 401 1.83 -28.70 -1.37
C ASN A 401 2.11 -27.55 -0.39
N SER A 402 2.82 -26.50 -0.82
CA SER A 402 3.10 -25.36 0.08
C SER A 402 1.85 -24.54 0.37
N ILE A 403 0.96 -24.38 -0.62
CA ILE A 403 -0.33 -23.69 -0.45
C ILE A 403 -1.22 -24.44 0.54
N GLU A 404 -1.34 -25.76 0.41
CA GLU A 404 -2.15 -26.57 1.32
C GLU A 404 -1.58 -26.58 2.75
N LYS A 405 -0.25 -26.61 2.91
CA LYS A 405 0.40 -26.45 4.22
C LYS A 405 0.08 -25.09 4.86
N LYS A 406 0.18 -23.99 4.11
CA LYS A 406 -0.20 -22.64 4.60
C LYS A 406 -1.64 -22.64 5.11
N ARG A 407 -2.56 -23.26 4.37
CA ARG A 407 -3.98 -23.38 4.76
C ARG A 407 -4.16 -24.11 6.08
N GLN A 408 -3.50 -25.25 6.26
CA GLN A 408 -3.57 -26.05 7.49
C GLN A 408 -2.93 -25.35 8.69
N GLU A 409 -1.79 -24.70 8.49
CA GLU A 409 -1.08 -23.90 9.50
C GLU A 409 -1.92 -22.71 9.96
N LEU A 410 -2.46 -21.94 9.01
CA LEU A 410 -3.32 -20.79 9.31
C LEU A 410 -4.61 -21.24 10.02
N ALA A 411 -5.25 -22.33 9.55
CA ALA A 411 -6.43 -22.89 10.19
C ALA A 411 -6.17 -23.27 11.65
N SER A 412 -4.99 -23.84 11.93
CA SER A 412 -4.60 -24.26 13.29
C SER A 412 -4.41 -23.05 14.21
N ILE A 413 -3.76 -21.98 13.73
CA ILE A 413 -3.58 -20.72 14.48
C ILE A 413 -4.94 -20.09 14.77
N LEU A 414 -5.77 -19.90 13.74
CA LEU A 414 -7.10 -19.27 13.88
C LEU A 414 -8.02 -20.10 14.78
N HIS A 415 -8.03 -21.43 14.64
CA HIS A 415 -8.81 -22.31 15.50
C HIS A 415 -8.36 -22.20 16.97
N TYR A 416 -7.06 -22.20 17.24
CA TYR A 416 -6.53 -22.06 18.59
C TYR A 416 -6.91 -20.72 19.23
N VAL A 417 -6.68 -19.59 18.54
CA VAL A 417 -6.96 -18.25 19.09
C VAL A 417 -8.46 -18.07 19.31
N THR A 418 -9.31 -18.44 18.34
CA THR A 418 -10.77 -18.27 18.45
C THR A 418 -11.42 -19.19 19.47
N LYS A 419 -10.91 -20.42 19.64
CA LYS A 419 -11.44 -21.39 20.61
C LYS A 419 -10.98 -21.07 22.04
N THR A 420 -9.70 -20.75 22.21
CA THR A 420 -9.11 -20.52 23.54
C THR A 420 -9.42 -19.11 24.07
N TYR A 421 -9.50 -18.11 23.18
CA TYR A 421 -9.65 -16.69 23.53
C TYR A 421 -10.79 -15.99 22.77
N PRO A 422 -12.06 -16.46 22.86
CA PRO A 422 -13.16 -15.99 22.02
C PRO A 422 -13.52 -14.51 22.21
N TRP A 423 -13.38 -13.98 23.43
CA TRP A 423 -13.77 -12.61 23.78
C TRP A 423 -12.61 -11.62 23.89
N ASN A 424 -11.39 -12.13 23.92
CA ASN A 424 -10.19 -11.33 24.05
C ASN A 424 -9.92 -10.55 22.75
N PRO A 425 -9.38 -9.33 22.87
CA PRO A 425 -8.83 -8.63 21.72
C PRO A 425 -7.56 -9.36 21.26
N TYR A 426 -7.44 -9.63 19.97
CA TYR A 426 -6.26 -10.32 19.43
C TYR A 426 -5.69 -9.74 18.13
N ILE A 427 -4.38 -9.94 17.97
CA ILE A 427 -3.57 -9.50 16.85
C ILE A 427 -2.83 -10.71 16.27
N LEU A 428 -2.82 -10.85 14.95
CA LEU A 428 -1.94 -11.79 14.24
C LEU A 428 -0.90 -10.96 13.48
N ALA A 429 0.39 -11.26 13.67
CA ALA A 429 1.44 -10.48 13.03
C ALA A 429 2.63 -11.35 12.66
N GLY A 430 3.16 -11.15 11.45
CA GLY A 430 4.32 -11.89 10.98
C GLY A 430 4.38 -12.09 9.47
N ASP A 431 5.18 -13.06 9.06
CA ASP A 431 5.34 -13.49 7.68
C ASP A 431 4.32 -14.57 7.34
N PHE A 432 3.31 -14.21 6.56
CA PHE A 432 2.29 -15.14 6.09
C PHE A 432 2.70 -15.85 4.81
N SER A 433 3.69 -15.32 4.07
CA SER A 433 4.17 -15.90 2.81
C SER A 433 3.05 -16.20 1.79
N ILE A 434 1.90 -15.53 1.90
CA ILE A 434 0.76 -15.68 0.97
C ILE A 434 1.07 -14.86 -0.28
N THR A 435 1.12 -15.50 -1.44
CA THR A 435 1.37 -14.82 -2.72
C THR A 435 0.21 -13.89 -3.05
N THR A 436 0.52 -12.62 -3.30
CA THR A 436 -0.49 -11.57 -3.49
C THR A 436 -0.58 -11.08 -4.93
N SER A 437 0.53 -11.08 -5.68
CA SER A 437 0.56 -10.65 -7.09
C SER A 437 -0.34 -11.54 -7.96
N VAL A 438 -1.42 -10.96 -8.50
CA VAL A 438 -2.34 -11.64 -9.41
C VAL A 438 -1.60 -12.16 -10.64
N TYR A 439 -0.65 -11.38 -11.17
CA TYR A 439 0.18 -11.82 -12.31
C TYR A 439 0.97 -13.08 -11.99
N THR A 440 1.61 -13.10 -10.82
CA THR A 440 2.41 -14.24 -10.37
C THR A 440 1.55 -15.50 -10.27
N ILE A 441 0.36 -15.36 -9.69
CA ILE A 441 -0.60 -16.45 -9.52
C ILE A 441 -1.10 -16.96 -10.88
N GLU A 442 -1.58 -16.08 -11.75
CA GLU A 442 -2.14 -16.47 -13.06
C GLU A 442 -1.08 -17.10 -13.97
N ARG A 443 0.16 -16.60 -13.92
CA ARG A 443 1.28 -17.19 -14.67
C ARG A 443 1.62 -18.58 -14.15
N ALA A 444 1.64 -18.79 -12.83
CA ALA A 444 1.87 -20.12 -12.24
C ALA A 444 0.78 -21.12 -12.64
N VAL A 445 -0.50 -20.70 -12.67
CA VAL A 445 -1.61 -21.53 -13.19
C VAL A 445 -1.41 -21.85 -14.67
N LYS A 446 -1.10 -20.84 -15.50
CA LYS A 446 -0.86 -21.02 -16.96
C LYS A 446 0.28 -21.99 -17.25
N ARG A 447 1.28 -22.03 -16.37
CA ARG A 447 2.44 -22.93 -16.43
C ARG A 447 2.20 -24.32 -15.86
N LYS A 448 1.05 -24.55 -15.22
CA LYS A 448 0.73 -25.77 -14.47
C LYS A 448 1.68 -26.00 -13.28
N GLU A 449 2.25 -24.95 -12.72
CA GLU A 449 3.05 -25.01 -11.49
C GLU A 449 2.14 -25.13 -10.25
N ILE A 450 0.94 -24.57 -10.35
CA ILE A 450 -0.14 -24.75 -9.37
C ILE A 450 -1.45 -25.13 -10.06
N SER A 451 -2.28 -25.91 -9.37
CA SER A 451 -3.60 -26.34 -9.82
C SER A 451 -4.65 -25.21 -9.70
N SER A 452 -5.77 -25.35 -10.43
CA SER A 452 -6.94 -24.47 -10.26
C SER A 452 -7.54 -24.56 -8.86
N SER A 453 -7.44 -25.73 -8.21
CA SER A 453 -7.83 -25.91 -6.81
C SER A 453 -6.96 -25.04 -5.90
N SER A 454 -5.63 -25.06 -6.08
CA SER A 454 -4.72 -24.26 -5.27
C SER A 454 -4.86 -22.76 -5.51
N ARG A 455 -5.27 -22.33 -6.73
CA ARG A 455 -5.70 -20.96 -6.97
C ARG A 455 -6.90 -20.56 -6.11
N ALA A 456 -7.89 -21.44 -5.99
CA ALA A 456 -9.06 -21.21 -5.15
C ALA A 456 -8.68 -21.19 -3.66
N THR A 457 -7.79 -22.07 -3.23
CA THR A 457 -7.25 -22.08 -1.86
C THR A 457 -6.54 -20.77 -1.49
N LEU A 458 -5.79 -20.15 -2.42
CA LEU A 458 -5.19 -18.83 -2.16
C LEU A 458 -6.26 -17.75 -1.88
N SER A 459 -7.41 -17.80 -2.56
CA SER A 459 -8.54 -16.90 -2.26
C SER A 459 -9.26 -17.28 -0.95
N GLU A 460 -9.31 -18.57 -0.62
CA GLU A 460 -9.86 -19.07 0.64
C GLU A 460 -9.08 -18.53 1.85
N LEU A 461 -7.74 -18.49 1.78
CA LEU A 461 -6.89 -17.94 2.84
C LEU A 461 -7.28 -16.50 3.22
N GLU A 462 -7.56 -15.64 2.24
CA GLU A 462 -8.03 -14.26 2.49
C GLU A 462 -9.44 -14.25 3.11
N THR A 463 -10.29 -15.21 2.72
CA THR A 463 -11.64 -15.37 3.26
C THR A 463 -11.60 -15.80 4.73
N MET A 464 -10.64 -16.65 5.12
CA MET A 464 -10.47 -17.11 6.50
C MET A 464 -10.22 -15.95 7.47
N PHE A 465 -9.43 -14.94 7.10
CA PHE A 465 -9.23 -13.74 7.93
C PHE A 465 -10.54 -12.96 8.11
N THR A 466 -11.28 -12.77 7.02
CA THR A 466 -12.55 -12.04 7.02
C THR A 466 -13.60 -12.74 7.88
N GLN A 467 -13.67 -14.08 7.84
CA GLN A 467 -14.61 -14.88 8.64
C GLN A 467 -14.44 -14.66 10.15
N VAL A 468 -13.20 -14.41 10.60
CA VAL A 468 -12.88 -14.11 12.00
C VAL A 468 -12.76 -12.61 12.29
N ARG A 469 -13.18 -11.74 11.35
CA ARG A 469 -13.17 -10.27 11.46
C ARG A 469 -11.77 -9.66 11.64
N LEU A 470 -10.75 -10.33 11.13
CA LEU A 470 -9.41 -9.78 11.05
C LEU A 470 -9.32 -8.79 9.88
N VAL A 471 -8.85 -7.58 10.19
CA VAL A 471 -8.64 -6.50 9.23
C VAL A 471 -7.15 -6.24 9.10
N ASP A 472 -6.70 -6.04 7.86
CA ASP A 472 -5.33 -5.66 7.59
C ASP A 472 -5.05 -4.20 7.96
N THR A 473 -4.06 -3.99 8.84
CA THR A 473 -3.69 -2.66 9.31
C THR A 473 -3.16 -1.76 8.20
N TRP A 474 -2.46 -2.31 7.20
CA TRP A 474 -1.99 -1.51 6.06
C TRP A 474 -3.17 -1.00 5.23
N THR A 475 -4.12 -1.89 4.89
CA THR A 475 -5.31 -1.51 4.10
C THR A 475 -6.13 -0.47 4.84
N SER A 476 -6.31 -0.63 6.16
CA SER A 476 -7.02 0.33 7.00
C SER A 476 -6.34 1.70 7.04
N ALA A 477 -5.02 1.74 7.23
CA ALA A 477 -4.24 2.98 7.27
C ALA A 477 -4.18 3.67 5.89
N CYS A 478 -4.02 2.89 4.82
CA CYS A 478 -4.05 3.35 3.43
C CYS A 478 -5.36 4.10 3.13
N ILE A 479 -6.51 3.51 3.46
CA ILE A 479 -7.83 4.13 3.23
C ILE A 479 -8.02 5.39 4.09
N GLN A 480 -7.60 5.35 5.37
CA GLN A 480 -7.89 6.42 6.34
C GLN A 480 -6.96 7.62 6.30
N TYR A 481 -5.67 7.39 6.04
CA TYR A 481 -4.60 8.40 6.17
C TYR A 481 -3.80 8.56 4.87
N GLY A 482 -3.83 7.55 3.99
CA GLY A 482 -3.05 7.58 2.78
C GLY A 482 -1.56 7.33 3.01
N ASP A 483 -1.22 6.55 4.03
CA ASP A 483 0.15 6.21 4.42
C ASP A 483 0.88 5.29 3.41
N SER A 484 0.43 5.21 2.15
CA SER A 484 1.13 4.48 1.11
C SER A 484 2.44 5.21 0.76
N LEU A 485 3.56 4.64 1.21
CA LEU A 485 4.92 5.19 1.08
C LEU A 485 5.52 5.00 -0.33
N GLU A 486 4.77 4.47 -1.31
CA GLU A 486 5.26 4.21 -2.67
C GLU A 486 5.26 5.44 -3.59
N LEU A 487 5.52 6.64 -3.05
CA LEU A 487 5.50 7.91 -3.83
C LEU A 487 6.76 8.13 -4.68
N ASP A 488 7.84 7.39 -4.42
CA ASP A 488 9.11 7.49 -5.15
C ASP A 488 9.16 6.59 -6.40
N ARG A 489 8.17 5.72 -6.60
CA ARG A 489 8.04 4.96 -7.87
C ARG A 489 7.47 5.88 -8.93
N SER A 490 8.03 5.83 -10.14
CA SER A 490 7.46 6.59 -11.24
C SER A 490 6.01 6.10 -11.47
N PRO A 491 5.04 6.98 -11.77
CA PRO A 491 3.68 6.56 -12.11
C PRO A 491 3.61 5.56 -13.28
N GLN A 492 4.71 5.43 -14.04
CA GLN A 492 4.91 4.57 -15.20
C GLN A 492 5.37 3.15 -14.83
N ASP A 493 6.01 2.92 -13.67
CA ASP A 493 6.33 1.57 -13.15
C ASP A 493 5.07 0.77 -12.76
N ILE A 494 3.90 1.41 -12.84
CA ILE A 494 2.60 0.83 -12.52
C ILE A 494 1.96 0.27 -13.79
N GLU A 495 2.62 -0.72 -14.41
CA GLU A 495 1.93 -1.96 -14.80
C GLU A 495 1.51 -2.72 -13.52
N ALA A 496 0.89 -2.05 -12.52
CA ALA A 496 0.47 -2.73 -11.30
C ALA A 496 -0.65 -3.67 -11.70
N LEU A 497 -0.29 -4.94 -11.76
CA LEU A 497 -1.18 -6.05 -11.74
C LEU A 497 -1.63 -6.19 -10.28
N GLY A 498 -2.91 -6.48 -10.04
CA GLY A 498 -3.49 -6.40 -8.69
C GLY A 498 -2.72 -7.21 -7.63
N GLY A 499 -2.75 -6.73 -6.39
CA GLY A 499 -2.17 -7.42 -5.24
C GLY A 499 -0.67 -7.24 -5.03
N GLU A 500 -0.06 -6.20 -5.60
CA GLU A 500 1.37 -5.89 -5.43
C GLU A 500 1.61 -4.68 -4.52
N GLN A 501 0.56 -3.95 -4.15
CA GLN A 501 0.64 -2.76 -3.31
C GLN A 501 1.02 -3.11 -1.86
N GLY A 502 1.87 -2.27 -1.26
CA GLY A 502 2.33 -2.46 0.11
C GLY A 502 3.27 -3.67 0.24
N ALA A 503 3.94 -4.04 -0.84
CA ALA A 503 4.81 -5.21 -0.89
C ALA A 503 5.97 -5.10 0.11
N THR A 504 6.05 -6.09 0.99
CA THR A 504 7.13 -6.24 1.98
C THR A 504 8.30 -7.04 1.43
N PHE A 505 8.10 -7.73 0.31
CA PHE A 505 9.12 -8.46 -0.43
C PHE A 505 9.14 -7.93 -1.87
N ASP A 506 10.21 -7.23 -2.26
CA ASP A 506 10.30 -6.65 -3.60
C ASP A 506 11.63 -6.95 -4.31
N PRO A 507 11.66 -7.97 -5.17
CA PRO A 507 12.82 -8.34 -5.98
C PRO A 507 13.22 -7.33 -7.08
N THR A 508 12.42 -6.30 -7.33
CA THR A 508 12.75 -5.26 -8.33
C THR A 508 13.68 -4.20 -7.79
N VAL A 509 13.69 -4.01 -6.47
CA VAL A 509 14.51 -3.00 -5.78
C VAL A 509 15.43 -3.59 -4.71
N ASN A 510 15.14 -4.79 -4.18
CA ASN A 510 15.96 -5.46 -3.18
C ASN A 510 16.74 -6.63 -3.80
N ASP A 511 18.07 -6.49 -3.86
CA ASP A 511 18.96 -7.52 -4.42
C ASP A 511 18.93 -8.83 -3.62
N LEU A 512 18.73 -8.77 -2.29
CA LEU A 512 18.58 -9.98 -1.47
C LEU A 512 17.31 -10.74 -1.86
N ALA A 513 16.20 -10.03 -2.04
CA ALA A 513 14.94 -10.61 -2.52
C ALA A 513 15.09 -11.17 -3.95
N ALA A 514 15.81 -10.46 -4.83
CA ALA A 514 16.09 -10.91 -6.18
C ALA A 514 16.90 -12.21 -6.21
N ASN A 515 17.82 -12.41 -5.27
CA ASN A 515 18.63 -13.62 -5.16
C ASN A 515 17.85 -14.83 -4.60
N THR A 516 16.85 -14.58 -3.74
CA THR A 516 15.95 -15.63 -3.22
C THR A 516 15.03 -16.19 -4.32
N VAL A 517 14.81 -15.42 -5.39
CA VAL A 517 13.94 -15.76 -6.49
C VAL A 517 14.69 -16.55 -7.59
N CYS A 518 14.16 -17.70 -8.01
CA CYS A 518 14.81 -18.57 -9.01
C CYS A 518 14.93 -17.87 -10.38
N ARG A 519 16.07 -18.06 -11.07
CA ARG A 519 16.58 -17.23 -12.19
C ARG A 519 15.64 -16.95 -13.38
N ASP A 520 14.51 -17.64 -13.51
CA ASP A 520 13.58 -17.46 -14.63
C ASP A 520 12.21 -16.83 -14.27
N PHE A 521 11.79 -16.74 -12.99
CA PHE A 521 10.45 -16.21 -12.63
C PHE A 521 10.44 -15.39 -11.35
N HIS A 522 9.47 -14.47 -11.22
CA HIS A 522 9.07 -13.79 -9.97
C HIS A 522 9.84 -12.52 -9.55
N LYS A 523 10.25 -11.66 -10.49
CA LYS A 523 10.63 -10.29 -10.13
C LYS A 523 9.41 -9.39 -9.91
N ARG A 524 8.39 -9.86 -9.18
CA ARG A 524 7.19 -9.07 -8.88
C ARG A 524 7.03 -8.88 -7.38
N PRO A 525 6.69 -7.66 -6.92
CA PRO A 525 6.51 -7.38 -5.50
C PRO A 525 5.43 -8.26 -4.86
N GLN A 526 5.61 -8.63 -3.60
CA GLN A 526 4.68 -9.46 -2.82
C GLN A 526 4.49 -8.88 -1.41
N ARG A 527 3.28 -8.99 -0.88
CA ARG A 527 2.96 -8.56 0.49
C ARG A 527 2.83 -9.76 1.42
N TYR A 528 4.00 -10.26 1.84
CA TYR A 528 4.12 -11.45 2.70
C TYR A 528 3.94 -11.13 4.19
N ASP A 529 4.50 -10.01 4.65
CA ASP A 529 4.40 -9.60 6.05
C ASP A 529 3.11 -8.79 6.25
N ARG A 530 2.35 -9.16 7.28
CA ARG A 530 1.09 -8.49 7.61
C ARG A 530 0.94 -8.36 9.12
N ILE A 531 0.25 -7.30 9.54
CA ILE A 531 -0.29 -7.17 10.89
C ILE A 531 -1.81 -7.06 10.75
N LEU A 532 -2.50 -8.06 11.27
CA LEU A 532 -3.95 -8.22 11.22
C LEU A 532 -4.53 -8.02 12.62
N VAL A 533 -5.55 -7.19 12.73
CA VAL A 533 -6.22 -6.89 14.01
C VAL A 533 -7.70 -7.21 13.93
N ARG A 534 -8.30 -7.64 15.03
CA ARG A 534 -9.76 -7.83 15.09
C ARG A 534 -10.44 -6.45 15.05
N GLY A 535 -11.11 -6.14 13.94
CA GLY A 535 -11.53 -4.77 13.60
C GLY A 535 -12.53 -4.12 14.56
N GLU A 536 -13.25 -4.92 15.35
CA GLU A 536 -14.16 -4.43 16.40
C GLU A 536 -13.44 -4.07 17.71
N ASP A 537 -12.26 -4.65 17.95
CA ASP A 537 -11.49 -4.45 19.19
C ASP A 537 -10.40 -3.38 19.03
N PHE A 538 -9.96 -3.11 17.79
CA PHE A 538 -8.86 -2.17 17.51
C PHE A 538 -9.20 -1.16 16.43
N ARG A 539 -8.80 0.09 16.66
CA ARG A 539 -8.79 1.17 15.67
C ARG A 539 -7.36 1.44 15.21
N VAL A 540 -7.11 1.32 13.92
CA VAL A 540 -5.80 1.62 13.31
C VAL A 540 -5.59 3.14 13.26
N THR A 541 -4.45 3.60 13.75
CA THR A 541 -4.07 5.02 13.78
C THR A 541 -2.86 5.39 12.95
N GLY A 542 -2.11 4.39 12.47
CA GLY A 542 -1.03 4.60 11.50
C GLY A 542 -0.35 3.32 11.09
N PHE A 543 0.35 3.36 9.97
CA PHE A 543 1.15 2.27 9.45
C PHE A 543 2.40 2.82 8.76
N ASN A 544 3.54 2.14 8.89
CA ASN A 544 4.73 2.45 8.11
C ASN A 544 5.58 1.19 7.86
N MET A 545 6.49 1.30 6.89
CA MET A 545 7.52 0.30 6.61
C MET A 545 8.88 0.79 7.07
N PHE A 546 9.85 -0.11 7.25
CA PHE A 546 11.22 0.20 7.62
C PHE A 546 12.22 -0.83 7.04
N GLY A 547 13.52 -0.53 7.14
CA GLY A 547 14.59 -1.40 6.63
C GLY A 547 14.92 -1.25 5.15
N GLN A 548 14.40 -0.21 4.50
CA GLN A 548 14.63 0.12 3.09
C GLN A 548 15.92 0.91 2.83
N THR A 549 16.66 1.26 3.89
CA THR A 549 17.94 1.97 3.77
C THR A 549 19.07 0.94 3.70
N MET A 550 19.98 1.08 2.71
CA MET A 550 21.17 0.24 2.63
C MET A 550 22.17 0.63 3.72
N GLY A 551 22.80 -0.38 4.34
CA GLY A 551 23.93 -0.22 5.25
C GLY A 551 25.22 -0.73 4.61
N SER A 552 26.36 -0.30 5.15
CA SER A 552 27.67 -0.80 4.72
C SER A 552 27.97 -2.15 5.37
N LEU A 553 28.32 -3.16 4.58
CA LEU A 553 28.68 -4.48 5.08
C LEU A 553 29.99 -4.41 5.89
N GLY A 554 29.99 -5.02 7.08
CA GLY A 554 31.20 -5.16 7.90
C GLY A 554 31.63 -3.90 8.67
N ALA A 555 30.78 -2.87 8.78
CA ALA A 555 31.02 -1.76 9.71
C ALA A 555 31.05 -2.30 11.15
N ASN A 556 32.26 -2.51 11.68
CA ASN A 556 32.48 -3.01 13.02
C ASN A 556 31.85 -2.07 14.06
N PHE A 557 31.03 -2.63 14.95
CA PHE A 557 30.72 -2.02 16.23
C PHE A 557 32.00 -2.09 17.10
N GLY A 558 32.89 -1.11 16.95
CA GLY A 558 34.11 -1.00 17.72
C GLY A 558 34.99 0.16 17.26
N ASN A 559 35.43 0.97 18.22
CA ASN A 559 36.19 2.22 18.10
C ASN A 559 37.63 2.08 17.52
N ASP A 560 37.86 1.27 16.49
CA ASP A 560 39.19 1.17 15.87
C ASP A 560 39.28 2.06 14.62
N THR A 561 39.79 3.26 14.85
CA THR A 561 40.06 4.32 13.87
C THR A 561 41.26 4.02 12.96
N ASN A 562 41.42 2.79 12.48
CA ASN A 562 42.42 2.44 11.48
C ASN A 562 42.01 1.21 10.67
N SER A 563 41.22 1.41 9.61
CA SER A 563 41.27 0.49 8.46
C SER A 563 41.10 1.28 7.17
N ASP A 564 42.08 1.13 6.30
CA ASP A 564 42.20 1.75 5.00
C ASP A 564 41.01 1.42 4.08
N GLY A 565 40.38 2.45 3.52
CA GLY A 565 40.10 2.60 2.09
C GLY A 565 39.38 1.50 1.28
N SER A 566 38.78 0.46 1.86
CA SER A 566 37.89 -0.43 1.11
C SER A 566 36.46 0.10 1.14
N ASP A 567 35.96 0.59 0.01
CA ASP A 567 34.54 0.90 -0.22
C ASP A 567 33.68 -0.27 0.28
N GLY A 568 33.05 -0.10 1.44
CA GLY A 568 32.20 -1.14 2.01
C GLY A 568 30.96 -1.33 1.15
N GLN A 569 30.83 -2.50 0.53
CA GLN A 569 29.70 -2.85 -0.32
C GLN A 569 28.38 -2.59 0.43
N LEU A 570 27.51 -1.76 -0.17
CA LEU A 570 26.19 -1.46 0.38
C LEU A 570 25.26 -2.67 0.19
N SER A 571 24.50 -3.00 1.23
CA SER A 571 23.51 -4.08 1.21
C SER A 571 22.31 -3.75 2.09
N TYR A 572 21.17 -4.38 1.79
CA TYR A 572 20.02 -4.41 2.69
C TYR A 572 20.26 -5.36 3.87
N GLY A 573 19.51 -5.14 4.96
CA GLY A 573 19.57 -5.98 6.15
C GLY A 573 18.83 -7.31 5.98
N SER A 574 17.79 -7.36 5.15
CA SER A 574 16.93 -8.51 4.89
C SER A 574 16.38 -8.46 3.46
N ASP A 575 15.92 -9.59 2.93
CA ASP A 575 15.12 -9.65 1.70
C ASP A 575 13.67 -9.16 1.89
N HIS A 576 13.26 -8.92 3.14
CA HIS A 576 11.99 -8.32 3.48
C HIS A 576 12.15 -6.90 4.04
N TRP A 577 11.09 -6.11 3.94
CA TRP A 577 10.90 -4.84 4.63
C TRP A 577 10.11 -5.06 5.91
N GLY A 578 10.58 -4.46 7.00
CA GLY A 578 9.86 -4.48 8.26
C GLY A 578 8.59 -3.64 8.18
N ILE A 579 7.58 -4.03 8.95
CA ILE A 579 6.30 -3.31 9.03
C ILE A 579 5.97 -2.94 10.47
N ARG A 580 5.34 -1.77 10.66
CA ARG A 580 4.92 -1.27 11.96
C ARG A 580 3.54 -0.66 11.86
N CYS A 581 2.68 -0.97 12.82
CA CYS A 581 1.38 -0.33 12.96
C CYS A 581 1.21 0.31 14.34
N SER A 582 0.40 1.36 14.39
CA SER A 582 -0.11 1.97 15.61
C SER A 582 -1.62 1.71 15.70
N VAL A 583 -2.08 1.24 16.87
CA VAL A 583 -3.48 0.92 17.11
C VAL A 583 -3.95 1.48 18.46
N LYS A 584 -5.22 1.89 18.52
CA LYS A 584 -5.92 2.18 19.77
C LYS A 584 -6.91 1.06 20.06
N ILE A 585 -6.98 0.63 21.30
CA ILE A 585 -8.00 -0.33 21.75
C ILE A 585 -9.35 0.39 21.76
N ALA A 586 -10.34 -0.16 21.07
CA ALA A 586 -11.67 0.42 20.98
C ALA A 586 -12.30 0.49 22.38
N LYS A 587 -12.82 1.67 22.75
CA LYS A 587 -13.63 1.86 23.96
C LYS A 587 -15.10 1.71 23.59
N ASP A 588 -15.91 1.09 24.45
CA ASP A 588 -17.39 0.89 24.31
C ASP A 588 -18.22 2.21 24.26
N SER A 589 -17.58 3.36 23.97
CA SER A 589 -18.22 4.67 24.00
C SER A 589 -19.11 4.86 22.76
N LEU A 590 -20.42 4.68 22.97
CA LEU A 590 -21.52 5.01 22.03
C LEU A 590 -21.42 6.41 21.40
N SER A 591 -20.62 7.32 21.97
CA SER A 591 -20.43 8.70 21.53
C SER A 591 -19.67 8.84 20.19
N GLU A 592 -18.80 7.89 19.82
CA GLU A 592 -18.03 7.96 18.56
C GLU A 592 -18.76 7.35 17.36
N LEU A 593 -19.79 6.53 17.59
CA LEU A 593 -20.66 5.99 16.54
C LEU A 593 -21.51 7.07 15.83
N LEU A 594 -21.58 8.28 16.40
CA LEU A 594 -22.34 9.40 15.84
C LEU A 594 -21.67 10.05 14.62
N ASP A 595 -20.34 9.97 14.47
CA ASP A 595 -19.65 10.49 13.28
C ASP A 595 -19.86 9.60 12.02
N ILE A 596 -20.37 8.37 12.21
CA ILE A 596 -20.61 7.37 11.15
C ILE A 596 -21.98 7.56 10.48
N SER A 597 -22.86 8.39 11.04
CA SER A 597 -24.24 8.62 10.56
C SER A 597 -24.35 9.24 9.15
N ILE A 598 -23.23 9.71 8.58
CA ILE A 598 -23.16 10.26 7.21
C ILE A 598 -22.82 9.17 6.16
N ILE A 599 -22.45 7.96 6.60
CA ILE A 599 -22.09 6.86 5.72
C ILE A 599 -23.36 6.07 5.38
N LEU A 600 -23.90 6.24 4.17
CA LEU A 600 -24.86 5.27 3.64
C LEU A 600 -24.15 3.91 3.55
N PRO A 601 -24.63 2.85 4.22
CA PRO A 601 -24.10 1.51 4.03
C PRO A 601 -24.18 1.15 2.55
N THR A 602 -23.07 0.71 1.96
CA THR A 602 -23.08 0.15 0.61
C THR A 602 -23.24 -1.36 0.73
N GLU A 603 -24.39 -1.88 0.34
CA GLU A 603 -24.60 -3.33 0.28
C GLU A 603 -23.75 -3.92 -0.85
N LEU A 604 -22.98 -4.96 -0.52
CA LEU A 604 -22.17 -5.71 -1.48
C LEU A 604 -23.07 -6.43 -2.47
N ASP A 605 -23.01 -6.07 -3.76
CA ASP A 605 -23.72 -6.74 -4.83
C ASP A 605 -22.74 -7.67 -5.57
N LEU A 606 -22.71 -8.94 -5.16
CA LEU A 606 -21.81 -9.95 -5.73
C LEU A 606 -22.14 -10.16 -7.21
N ALA A 607 -21.10 -10.11 -8.06
CA ALA A 607 -21.26 -10.43 -9.47
C ALA A 607 -21.86 -11.83 -9.64
N SER A 608 -22.84 -11.95 -10.54
CA SER A 608 -23.42 -13.24 -10.93
C SER A 608 -22.31 -14.22 -11.32
N SER A 609 -22.42 -15.49 -10.92
CA SER A 609 -21.45 -16.54 -11.24
C SER A 609 -21.24 -16.76 -12.75
N ALA A 610 -22.12 -16.19 -13.58
CA ALA A 610 -22.03 -16.23 -15.03
C ALA A 610 -21.16 -15.11 -15.65
N LEU A 611 -20.85 -14.04 -14.92
CA LEU A 611 -19.93 -13.00 -15.41
C LEU A 611 -18.49 -13.52 -15.34
N PRO A 612 -17.72 -13.47 -16.44
CA PRO A 612 -16.37 -14.01 -16.44
C PRO A 612 -15.47 -13.25 -15.46
N HIS A 613 -14.57 -13.99 -14.81
CA HIS A 613 -13.52 -13.47 -13.92
C HIS A 613 -12.68 -12.37 -14.60
N ILE A 614 -11.72 -11.78 -13.85
CA ILE A 614 -10.84 -10.68 -14.31
C ILE A 614 -10.32 -10.87 -15.75
N SER A 615 -9.99 -12.10 -16.17
CA SER A 615 -9.55 -12.42 -17.54
C SER A 615 -10.55 -12.02 -18.63
N GLY A 616 -11.86 -12.21 -18.42
CA GLY A 616 -12.89 -11.81 -19.37
C GLY A 616 -13.03 -10.29 -19.49
N LEU A 617 -12.84 -9.57 -18.39
CA LEU A 617 -12.82 -8.10 -18.37
C LEU A 617 -11.62 -7.56 -19.15
N THR A 618 -10.41 -8.07 -18.88
CA THR A 618 -9.19 -7.67 -19.61
C THR A 618 -9.28 -8.01 -21.10
N THR A 619 -9.84 -9.18 -21.45
CA THR A 619 -10.07 -9.56 -22.85
C THR A 619 -11.08 -8.63 -23.54
N CYS A 620 -12.12 -8.22 -22.82
CA CYS A 620 -13.12 -7.28 -23.35
C CYS A 620 -12.51 -5.89 -23.63
N LEU A 621 -11.70 -5.37 -22.70
CA LEU A 621 -11.03 -4.07 -22.82
C LEU A 621 -9.95 -4.09 -23.92
N SER A 622 -9.14 -5.14 -24.01
CA SER A 622 -8.09 -5.26 -25.05
C SER A 622 -8.63 -5.40 -26.48
N ARG A 623 -9.88 -5.82 -26.66
CA ARG A 623 -10.55 -5.80 -27.97
C ARG A 623 -11.05 -4.41 -28.39
N GLN A 624 -11.02 -3.42 -27.49
CA GLN A 624 -11.45 -2.07 -27.80
C GLN A 624 -10.33 -1.32 -28.54
N PRO A 625 -10.62 -0.63 -29.67
CA PRO A 625 -9.62 0.11 -30.44
C PRO A 625 -9.02 1.30 -29.68
N GLU A 626 -9.71 1.76 -28.62
CA GLU A 626 -9.28 2.87 -27.78
C GLU A 626 -8.25 2.46 -26.72
N PHE A 627 -8.02 1.15 -26.51
CA PHE A 627 -7.12 0.65 -25.49
C PHE A 627 -5.65 0.71 -25.97
N PRO A 628 -4.71 1.24 -25.18
CA PRO A 628 -3.34 1.42 -25.64
C PRO A 628 -2.60 0.12 -25.92
N SER A 629 -1.82 0.09 -27.01
CA SER A 629 -0.81 -0.93 -27.27
C SER A 629 0.51 -0.61 -26.56
N GLU A 630 1.42 -1.60 -26.46
CA GLU A 630 2.78 -1.37 -25.92
C GLU A 630 3.52 -0.26 -26.69
N VAL A 631 3.26 -0.12 -27.99
CA VAL A 631 3.81 0.95 -28.84
C VAL A 631 3.27 2.31 -28.42
N ASP A 632 1.96 2.42 -28.14
CA ASP A 632 1.35 3.67 -27.68
C ASP A 632 1.90 4.13 -26.32
N VAL A 633 2.22 3.17 -25.44
CA VAL A 633 2.86 3.44 -24.14
C VAL A 633 4.24 4.04 -24.35
N ALA A 634 5.09 3.36 -25.14
CA ALA A 634 6.46 3.80 -25.42
C ALA A 634 6.51 5.17 -26.13
N MET A 635 5.58 5.44 -27.06
CA MET A 635 5.48 6.73 -27.74
C MET A 635 5.16 7.88 -26.77
N ARG A 636 4.23 7.68 -25.83
CA ARG A 636 3.86 8.71 -24.83
C ARG A 636 4.97 8.92 -23.80
N GLU A 637 5.68 7.87 -23.40
CA GLU A 637 6.85 7.98 -22.53
C GLU A 637 7.96 8.81 -23.18
N THR A 638 8.24 8.53 -24.46
CA THR A 638 9.22 9.29 -25.24
C THR A 638 8.82 10.76 -25.35
N ALA A 639 7.55 11.04 -25.62
CA ALA A 639 7.02 12.41 -25.68
C ALA A 639 7.14 13.15 -24.34
N LEU A 640 6.79 12.50 -23.22
CA LEU A 640 6.91 13.10 -21.89
C LEU A 640 8.38 13.35 -21.51
N ASN A 641 9.28 12.42 -21.80
CA ASN A 641 10.71 12.56 -21.52
C ASN A 641 11.32 13.70 -22.34
N LEU A 642 10.94 13.81 -23.63
CA LEU A 642 11.35 14.93 -24.48
C LEU A 642 10.87 16.28 -23.92
N LEU A 643 9.60 16.37 -23.48
CA LEU A 643 9.08 17.60 -22.87
C LEU A 643 9.84 17.95 -21.59
N LYS A 644 10.10 16.97 -20.72
CA LYS A 644 10.88 17.17 -19.48
C LYS A 644 12.29 17.68 -19.78
N GLU A 645 12.97 17.10 -20.76
CA GLU A 645 14.31 17.51 -21.16
C GLU A 645 14.34 18.97 -21.63
N VAL A 646 13.38 19.35 -22.49
CA VAL A 646 13.29 20.71 -23.07
C VAL A 646 12.98 21.76 -22.02
N ILE A 647 12.06 21.48 -21.09
CA ILE A 647 11.65 22.45 -20.07
C ILE A 647 12.64 22.52 -18.91
N LEU A 648 13.23 21.40 -18.47
CA LEU A 648 14.08 21.36 -17.27
C LEU A 648 15.54 21.78 -17.51
N GLN A 649 16.10 21.60 -18.72
CA GLN A 649 17.50 21.87 -19.09
C GLN A 649 18.50 21.53 -17.95
N SER A 650 18.88 20.25 -17.87
CA SER A 650 19.52 19.61 -16.71
C SER A 650 20.87 20.19 -16.22
N GLU A 651 21.53 21.07 -16.97
CA GLU A 651 22.90 21.54 -16.63
C GLU A 651 22.98 22.92 -15.96
N ASP A 652 22.09 23.87 -16.25
CA ASP A 652 22.20 25.24 -15.72
C ASP A 652 21.61 25.42 -14.30
N SER A 653 20.63 24.60 -13.93
CA SER A 653 19.86 24.77 -12.68
C SER A 653 20.63 24.31 -11.43
N ARG A 654 21.44 23.24 -11.55
CA ARG A 654 22.28 22.74 -10.45
C ARG A 654 23.51 23.62 -10.18
N ALA A 655 24.02 24.32 -11.21
CA ALA A 655 25.18 25.18 -11.09
C ALA A 655 24.90 26.51 -10.34
N ARG A 656 23.63 26.93 -10.22
CA ARG A 656 23.23 28.24 -9.63
C ARG A 656 22.51 28.17 -8.28
N GLY A 657 22.30 26.98 -7.70
CA GLY A 657 21.63 26.84 -6.40
C GLY A 657 20.15 27.29 -6.38
N LEU A 658 19.47 27.33 -7.54
CA LEU A 658 18.06 27.71 -7.64
C LEU A 658 17.14 26.50 -7.38
N PRO A 659 15.95 26.69 -6.79
CA PRO A 659 14.98 25.61 -6.55
C PRO A 659 14.59 24.91 -7.86
N ALA A 660 14.55 23.58 -7.83
CA ALA A 660 14.28 22.76 -9.02
C ALA A 660 12.84 22.91 -9.51
N PHE A 661 12.63 22.99 -10.83
CA PHE A 661 11.32 22.80 -11.44
C PHE A 661 10.93 21.32 -11.37
N VAL A 662 9.65 21.07 -11.12
CA VAL A 662 9.08 19.72 -11.07
C VAL A 662 8.01 19.60 -12.15
N ILE A 663 8.16 18.64 -13.07
CA ILE A 663 7.15 18.37 -14.11
C ILE A 663 6.55 17.01 -13.87
N ILE A 664 5.23 16.99 -13.71
CA ILE A 664 4.48 15.78 -13.39
C ILE A 664 3.29 15.56 -14.34
N PRO A 665 3.09 14.34 -14.83
CA PRO A 665 1.85 13.99 -15.50
C PRO A 665 0.69 13.97 -14.50
N VAL A 666 -0.43 14.59 -14.88
CA VAL A 666 -1.69 14.59 -14.13
C VAL A 666 -2.82 14.02 -14.98
N GLY A 667 -4.07 14.12 -14.50
CA GLY A 667 -5.24 13.69 -15.27
C GLY A 667 -5.26 12.19 -15.55
N SER A 668 -5.82 11.81 -16.71
CA SER A 668 -6.01 10.39 -17.05
C SER A 668 -4.69 9.64 -17.29
N TYR A 669 -3.68 10.34 -17.82
CA TYR A 669 -2.34 9.78 -18.02
C TYR A 669 -1.63 9.58 -16.68
N GLY A 670 -1.62 10.59 -15.80
CA GLY A 670 -1.04 10.49 -14.46
C GLY A 670 -1.71 9.43 -13.58
N LEU A 671 -3.02 9.22 -13.72
CA LEU A 671 -3.76 8.15 -13.03
C LEU A 671 -3.58 6.77 -13.67
N GLY A 672 -3.00 6.67 -14.87
CA GLY A 672 -2.82 5.42 -15.59
C GLY A 672 -4.11 4.79 -16.16
N VAL A 673 -5.09 5.63 -16.49
CA VAL A 673 -6.41 5.24 -17.06
C VAL A 673 -6.68 5.92 -18.40
N TRP A 674 -5.60 6.19 -19.14
CA TRP A 674 -5.63 6.85 -20.43
C TRP A 674 -6.01 5.87 -21.57
N THR A 675 -6.47 6.44 -22.68
CA THR A 675 -6.82 5.74 -23.93
C THR A 675 -6.01 6.32 -25.07
N THR A 676 -5.96 5.67 -26.23
CA THR A 676 -5.23 6.18 -27.42
C THR A 676 -5.65 7.61 -27.83
N SER A 677 -6.90 7.98 -27.54
CA SER A 677 -7.45 9.33 -27.75
C SER A 677 -7.18 10.35 -26.63
N SER A 678 -6.51 9.98 -25.54
CA SER A 678 -6.32 10.85 -24.36
C SER A 678 -5.05 11.70 -24.52
N ASN A 679 -5.15 12.98 -24.14
CA ASN A 679 -4.02 13.91 -24.01
C ASN A 679 -3.16 13.54 -22.80
N ILE A 680 -1.90 13.99 -22.80
CA ILE A 680 -1.04 14.00 -21.61
C ILE A 680 -1.22 15.36 -20.93
N ASP A 681 -1.87 15.38 -19.78
CA ASP A 681 -1.92 16.58 -18.93
C ASP A 681 -0.63 16.67 -18.11
N CYS A 682 0.07 17.79 -18.15
CA CYS A 682 1.30 18.03 -17.38
C CYS A 682 1.18 19.27 -16.51
N LEU A 683 1.55 19.13 -15.23
CA LEU A 683 1.70 20.26 -14.31
C LEU A 683 3.19 20.48 -14.03
N CYS A 684 3.65 21.70 -14.31
CA CYS A 684 4.96 22.17 -13.90
C CYS A 684 4.83 23.00 -12.62
N ILE A 685 5.64 22.71 -11.60
CA ILE A 685 5.70 23.45 -10.34
C ILE A 685 7.07 24.07 -10.21
N GLY A 686 7.15 25.35 -9.85
CA GLY A 686 8.43 26.03 -9.75
C GLY A 686 8.39 27.33 -8.95
N PRO A 687 9.55 27.99 -8.85
CA PRO A 687 9.72 29.16 -7.98
C PRO A 687 9.40 30.50 -8.65
N ILE A 688 9.24 30.55 -9.97
CA ILE A 688 9.09 31.80 -10.73
C ILE A 688 7.64 32.15 -11.02
N SER A 689 7.38 33.39 -11.42
CA SER A 689 6.05 33.83 -11.82
C SER A 689 5.55 33.07 -13.06
N SER A 690 4.23 32.88 -13.17
CA SER A 690 3.61 32.21 -14.34
C SER A 690 3.95 32.89 -15.67
N LYS A 691 3.97 34.23 -15.70
CA LYS A 691 4.36 34.99 -16.89
C LYS A 691 5.80 34.68 -17.32
N THR A 692 6.73 34.68 -16.37
CA THR A 692 8.15 34.37 -16.63
C THR A 692 8.33 32.91 -17.06
N PHE A 693 7.59 31.98 -16.45
CA PHE A 693 7.66 30.57 -16.83
C PHE A 693 7.22 30.36 -18.27
N PHE A 694 6.03 30.84 -18.65
CA PHE A 694 5.53 30.68 -20.01
C PHE A 694 6.41 31.41 -21.02
N ALA A 695 7.02 32.53 -20.63
CA ALA A 695 8.04 33.19 -21.44
C ALA A 695 9.18 32.25 -21.84
N LEU A 696 9.85 31.69 -20.83
CA LEU A 696 10.98 30.79 -21.00
C LEU A 696 10.57 29.47 -21.66
N ALA A 697 9.41 28.93 -21.29
CA ALA A 697 8.89 27.67 -21.83
C ALA A 697 8.64 27.79 -23.34
N ILE A 698 7.95 28.84 -23.80
CA ILE A 698 7.69 29.05 -25.24
C ILE A 698 9.01 29.19 -26.01
N GLN A 699 9.97 29.98 -25.49
CA GLN A 699 11.28 30.13 -26.13
C GLN A 699 12.00 28.76 -26.26
N ARG A 700 11.98 27.95 -25.20
CA ARG A 700 12.59 26.60 -25.19
C ARG A 700 11.87 25.64 -26.14
N LEU A 701 10.53 25.64 -26.13
CA LEU A 701 9.71 24.79 -27.00
C LEU A 701 9.93 25.13 -28.48
N ARG A 702 10.04 26.42 -28.84
CA ARG A 702 10.39 26.88 -30.19
C ARG A 702 11.78 26.41 -30.63
N LYS A 703 12.79 26.52 -29.76
CA LYS A 703 14.14 25.98 -30.04
C LYS A 703 14.12 24.46 -30.25
N ALA A 704 13.19 23.76 -29.63
CA ALA A 704 13.00 22.32 -29.76
C ALA A 704 12.04 21.91 -30.91
N ALA A 705 11.60 22.83 -31.76
CA ALA A 705 10.67 22.51 -32.86
C ALA A 705 11.23 21.45 -33.82
N SER A 706 12.54 21.48 -34.10
CA SER A 706 13.25 20.47 -34.91
C SER A 706 13.22 19.06 -34.32
N ARG A 707 12.94 18.94 -33.01
CA ARG A 707 12.82 17.67 -32.28
C ARG A 707 11.38 17.14 -32.26
N GLY A 708 10.46 17.79 -32.99
CA GLY A 708 9.07 17.37 -33.13
C GLY A 708 8.09 17.97 -32.12
N ILE A 709 8.40 19.12 -31.51
CA ILE A 709 7.48 19.84 -30.61
C ILE A 709 6.82 20.99 -31.37
N LYS A 710 5.49 21.11 -31.27
CA LYS A 710 4.71 22.23 -31.83
C LYS A 710 3.83 22.85 -30.77
N ILE A 711 3.70 24.18 -30.80
CA ILE A 711 2.77 24.92 -29.94
C ILE A 711 1.47 25.12 -30.72
N LEU A 712 0.39 24.50 -30.24
CA LEU A 712 -0.92 24.57 -30.90
C LEU A 712 -1.65 25.85 -30.52
N ARG A 713 -1.77 26.14 -29.22
CA ARG A 713 -2.40 27.38 -28.73
C ARG A 713 -2.14 27.63 -27.25
N ARG A 714 -2.39 28.88 -26.83
CA ARG A 714 -2.45 29.30 -25.42
C ARG A 714 -3.91 29.51 -25.01
N VAL A 715 -4.33 28.88 -23.92
CA VAL A 715 -5.70 28.97 -23.40
C VAL A 715 -5.69 29.55 -21.99
N GLU A 716 -6.50 30.58 -21.76
CA GLU A 716 -6.77 31.09 -20.41
C GLU A 716 -7.95 30.33 -19.80
N ALA A 717 -7.64 29.37 -18.92
CA ALA A 717 -8.63 28.61 -18.19
C ALA A 717 -8.84 29.20 -16.78
N HIS A 718 -9.92 28.79 -16.12
CA HIS A 718 -10.18 29.16 -14.72
C HIS A 718 -9.10 28.67 -13.75
N SER A 719 -8.37 27.61 -14.11
CA SER A 719 -7.23 27.07 -13.37
C SER A 719 -5.91 27.76 -13.70
N GLY A 720 -5.89 28.75 -14.61
CA GLY A 720 -4.68 29.42 -15.07
C GLY A 720 -4.44 29.22 -16.57
N ILE A 721 -3.23 29.55 -17.01
CA ILE A 721 -2.82 29.43 -18.40
C ILE A 721 -2.48 27.96 -18.68
N VAL A 722 -2.98 27.45 -19.81
CA VAL A 722 -2.66 26.14 -20.37
C VAL A 722 -2.03 26.34 -21.74
N LEU A 723 -0.88 25.72 -21.98
CA LEU A 723 -0.29 25.60 -23.32
C LEU A 723 -0.65 24.24 -23.88
N GLU A 724 -1.38 24.23 -25.00
CA GLU A 724 -1.65 23.01 -25.74
C GLU A 724 -0.53 22.79 -26.77
N LEU A 725 0.09 21.63 -26.70
CA LEU A 725 1.27 21.25 -27.47
C LEU A 725 1.02 19.96 -28.24
N GLU A 726 1.76 19.77 -29.32
CA GLU A 726 1.90 18.48 -29.99
C GLU A 726 3.37 18.07 -29.91
N VAL A 727 3.64 16.91 -29.30
CA VAL A 727 4.98 16.33 -29.18
C VAL A 727 5.01 15.04 -29.98
N GLY A 728 5.67 15.05 -31.12
CA GLY A 728 5.55 14.00 -32.14
C GLY A 728 4.15 14.00 -32.74
N HIS A 729 3.30 13.07 -32.29
CA HIS A 729 1.88 12.97 -32.65
C HIS A 729 0.97 12.92 -31.41
N ILE A 730 1.53 13.23 -30.23
CA ILE A 730 0.84 13.16 -28.95
C ILE A 730 0.49 14.56 -28.49
N LYS A 731 -0.78 14.77 -28.14
CA LYS A 731 -1.27 16.03 -27.55
C LYS A 731 -0.87 16.13 -26.09
N VAL A 732 -0.29 17.26 -25.71
CA VAL A 732 0.21 17.52 -24.36
C VAL A 732 -0.28 18.88 -23.88
N ASP A 733 -0.95 18.91 -22.72
CA ASP A 733 -1.48 20.13 -22.12
C ASP A 733 -0.58 20.52 -20.94
N LEU A 734 0.21 21.58 -21.09
CA LEU A 734 1.18 22.05 -20.09
C LEU A 734 0.60 23.20 -19.26
N GLN A 735 0.51 22.96 -17.95
CA GLN A 735 0.09 23.93 -16.93
C GLN A 735 1.27 24.31 -16.04
N TYR A 736 1.18 25.47 -15.39
CA TYR A 736 2.21 25.93 -14.45
C TYR A 736 1.62 26.42 -13.14
N CYS A 737 2.29 26.06 -12.05
CA CYS A 737 2.00 26.51 -10.70
C CYS A 737 3.25 27.11 -10.02
N SER A 738 3.12 28.34 -9.52
CA SER A 738 4.16 29.02 -8.76
C SER A 738 4.06 28.63 -7.28
N ALA A 739 4.81 27.61 -6.85
CA ALA A 739 4.82 27.13 -5.47
C ALA A 739 6.22 26.60 -5.06
N ILE A 740 7.04 27.48 -4.48
CA ILE A 740 8.44 27.21 -4.11
C ILE A 740 8.54 26.06 -3.11
N SER A 741 7.84 26.18 -1.97
CA SER A 741 7.90 25.21 -0.87
C SER A 741 7.52 23.80 -1.30
N ILE A 742 6.53 23.68 -2.18
CA ILE A 742 6.09 22.39 -2.74
C ILE A 742 7.11 21.82 -3.72
N ALA A 743 7.74 22.65 -4.56
CA ALA A 743 8.78 22.20 -5.47
C ALA A 743 10.03 21.70 -4.73
N GLU A 744 10.47 22.40 -3.68
CA GLU A 744 11.64 22.02 -2.89
C GLU A 744 11.46 20.75 -2.07
N THR A 745 10.24 20.49 -1.61
CA THR A 745 9.91 19.32 -0.77
C THR A 745 9.23 18.21 -1.56
N TRP A 746 9.25 18.26 -2.89
CA TRP A 746 8.65 17.25 -3.75
C TRP A 746 9.38 15.90 -3.66
N PRO A 747 8.68 14.74 -3.66
CA PRO A 747 7.22 14.54 -3.62
C PRO A 747 6.63 14.55 -2.20
N LYS A 748 7.47 14.63 -1.17
CA LYS A 748 7.09 14.54 0.25
C LYS A 748 6.02 15.56 0.65
N ALA A 749 6.00 16.75 0.05
CA ALA A 749 4.94 17.74 0.22
C ALA A 749 3.54 17.15 0.11
N LEU A 750 3.35 16.22 -0.83
CA LEU A 750 2.06 15.64 -1.09
C LEU A 750 1.65 14.62 -0.03
N SER A 751 2.57 13.91 0.63
CA SER A 751 2.20 12.96 1.70
C SER A 751 1.61 13.65 2.93
N LEU A 752 1.75 14.97 3.04
CA LEU A 752 1.26 15.76 4.16
C LEU A 752 -0.28 15.90 4.15
N PRO A 753 -0.92 16.06 5.33
CA PRO A 753 -2.35 16.31 5.42
C PRO A 753 -2.79 17.57 4.69
N SER A 754 -4.06 17.64 4.27
CA SER A 754 -4.60 18.79 3.54
C SER A 754 -4.61 20.11 4.34
N ILE A 755 -4.52 20.03 5.67
CA ILE A 755 -4.45 21.14 6.65
C ILE A 755 -3.03 21.64 6.88
N ASP A 756 -2.01 20.95 6.37
CA ASP A 756 -0.61 21.32 6.60
C ASP A 756 -0.31 22.77 6.14
N PRO A 757 0.45 23.58 6.92
CA PRO A 757 0.79 24.96 6.58
C PRO A 757 1.44 25.15 5.20
N ILE A 758 2.07 24.11 4.63
CA ILE A 758 2.62 24.18 3.26
C ILE A 758 1.54 24.49 2.21
N PHE A 759 0.28 24.23 2.52
CA PHE A 759 -0.88 24.49 1.67
C PHE A 759 -1.62 25.79 2.01
N ASP A 760 -1.07 26.66 2.88
CA ASP A 760 -1.57 28.01 3.13
C ASP A 760 -1.21 28.94 1.94
N LEU A 761 -1.83 28.65 0.80
CA LEU A 761 -1.58 29.27 -0.49
C LEU A 761 -2.86 29.96 -0.99
N SER A 762 -2.70 30.91 -1.92
CA SER A 762 -3.86 31.60 -2.49
C SER A 762 -4.82 30.62 -3.18
N PRO A 763 -6.14 30.88 -3.20
CA PRO A 763 -7.11 30.00 -3.86
C PRO A 763 -6.79 29.70 -5.33
N SER A 764 -6.14 30.64 -6.03
CA SER A 764 -5.71 30.46 -7.42
C SER A 764 -4.57 29.44 -7.55
N VAL A 765 -3.55 29.52 -6.68
CA VAL A 765 -2.44 28.55 -6.62
C VAL A 765 -2.97 27.17 -6.19
N LEU A 766 -3.88 27.13 -5.22
CA LEU A 766 -4.54 25.88 -4.82
C LEU A 766 -5.35 25.25 -5.95
N ALA A 767 -6.03 26.05 -6.78
CA ALA A 767 -6.73 25.56 -7.97
C ALA A 767 -5.77 24.96 -9.01
N GLN A 768 -4.57 25.53 -9.19
CA GLN A 768 -3.52 24.99 -10.05
C GLN A 768 -2.92 23.68 -9.52
N LEU A 769 -2.76 23.55 -8.20
CA LEU A 769 -2.24 22.34 -7.56
C LEU A 769 -3.27 21.23 -7.43
N LYS A 770 -4.56 21.56 -7.51
CA LYS A 770 -5.67 20.63 -7.30
C LYS A 770 -5.54 19.33 -8.10
N PRO A 771 -5.21 19.32 -9.41
CA PRO A 771 -5.07 18.08 -10.17
C PRO A 771 -4.00 17.14 -9.61
N ALA A 772 -2.85 17.68 -9.18
CA ALA A 772 -1.79 16.90 -8.57
C ALA A 772 -2.21 16.37 -7.18
N ARG A 773 -2.78 17.24 -6.34
CA ARG A 773 -3.22 16.84 -4.99
C ARG A 773 -4.30 15.76 -5.02
N ASP A 774 -5.28 15.89 -5.90
CA ASP A 774 -6.35 14.89 -6.08
C ASP A 774 -5.80 13.57 -6.63
N LEU A 775 -4.92 13.62 -7.65
CA LEU A 775 -4.28 12.44 -8.21
C LEU A 775 -3.51 11.66 -7.14
N TYR A 776 -2.62 12.34 -6.42
CA TYR A 776 -1.78 11.69 -5.41
C TYR A 776 -2.57 11.25 -4.17
N HIS A 777 -3.73 11.86 -3.89
CA HIS A 777 -4.66 11.32 -2.90
C HIS A 777 -5.30 10.00 -3.38
N LEU A 778 -5.73 9.92 -4.64
CA LEU A 778 -6.27 8.66 -5.19
C LEU A 778 -5.21 7.55 -5.17
N LEU A 779 -4.00 7.83 -5.67
CA LEU A 779 -2.92 6.85 -5.75
C LEU A 779 -2.54 6.27 -4.37
N ARG A 780 -2.62 7.08 -3.30
CA ARG A 780 -2.22 6.63 -1.95
C ARG A 780 -3.32 5.93 -1.15
N THR A 781 -4.59 6.16 -1.49
CA THR A 781 -5.73 5.75 -0.64
C THR A 781 -6.62 4.69 -1.26
N VAL A 782 -6.51 4.47 -2.57
CA VAL A 782 -7.23 3.38 -3.23
C VAL A 782 -6.50 2.07 -2.90
N PRO A 783 -7.19 1.08 -2.28
CA PRO A 783 -6.55 -0.12 -1.75
C PRO A 783 -6.02 -1.06 -2.83
N ASP A 784 -6.76 -1.24 -3.93
CA ASP A 784 -6.32 -1.96 -5.12
C ASP A 784 -6.41 -1.04 -6.34
N LEU A 785 -5.27 -0.43 -6.67
CA LEU A 785 -5.18 0.51 -7.79
C LEU A 785 -5.40 -0.20 -9.14
N ALA A 786 -5.04 -1.48 -9.26
CA ALA A 786 -5.20 -2.23 -10.50
C ALA A 786 -6.67 -2.51 -10.79
N ALA A 787 -7.40 -3.00 -9.77
CA ALA A 787 -8.84 -3.22 -9.87
C ALA A 787 -9.59 -1.91 -10.12
N PHE A 788 -9.18 -0.82 -9.45
CA PHE A 788 -9.70 0.52 -9.69
C PHE A 788 -9.48 0.97 -11.14
N LYS A 789 -8.25 0.86 -11.68
CA LYS A 789 -7.93 1.24 -13.06
C LYS A 789 -8.76 0.47 -14.08
N LEU A 790 -8.89 -0.85 -13.91
CA LEU A 790 -9.71 -1.71 -14.78
C LEU A 790 -11.19 -1.33 -14.74
N ALA A 791 -11.75 -1.17 -13.53
CA ALA A 791 -13.14 -0.75 -13.36
C ALA A 791 -13.38 0.66 -13.95
N TYR A 792 -12.45 1.59 -13.74
CA TYR A 792 -12.50 2.94 -14.30
C TYR A 792 -12.54 2.91 -15.83
N LEU A 793 -11.66 2.13 -16.46
CA LEU A 793 -11.57 2.03 -17.91
C LEU A 793 -12.86 1.46 -18.51
N LEU A 794 -13.46 0.45 -17.89
CA LEU A 794 -14.77 -0.06 -18.30
C LEU A 794 -15.86 1.01 -18.14
N ILE A 795 -15.94 1.69 -16.99
CA ILE A 795 -16.95 2.73 -16.75
C ILE A 795 -16.77 3.89 -17.75
N LYS A 796 -15.54 4.30 -18.05
CA LYS A 796 -15.23 5.32 -19.06
C LYS A 796 -15.70 4.88 -20.44
N CYS A 797 -15.40 3.64 -20.85
CA CYS A 797 -15.84 3.09 -22.13
C CYS A 797 -17.37 3.02 -22.22
N TRP A 798 -18.03 2.51 -21.18
CA TRP A 798 -19.49 2.49 -21.06
C TRP A 798 -20.08 3.90 -21.17
N ALA A 799 -19.58 4.85 -20.38
CA ALA A 799 -20.09 6.21 -20.35
C ALA A 799 -19.93 6.93 -21.70
N LYS A 800 -18.81 6.71 -22.40
CA LYS A 800 -18.61 7.22 -23.77
C LYS A 800 -19.63 6.64 -24.75
N ARG A 801 -19.79 5.31 -24.77
CA ARG A 801 -20.70 4.62 -25.70
C ARG A 801 -22.16 4.99 -25.50
N ARG A 802 -22.56 5.23 -24.25
CA ARG A 802 -23.92 5.69 -23.89
C ARG A 802 -24.15 7.20 -24.03
N GLY A 803 -23.13 7.95 -24.46
CA GLY A 803 -23.25 9.40 -24.64
C GLY A 803 -23.43 10.17 -23.33
N ILE A 804 -22.82 9.70 -22.23
CA ILE A 804 -22.87 10.33 -20.89
C ILE A 804 -21.46 10.65 -20.35
N TYR A 805 -20.46 10.75 -21.23
CA TYR A 805 -19.08 11.14 -20.90
C TYR A 805 -18.72 12.47 -21.57
N ALA A 806 -19.06 13.59 -20.93
CA ALA A 806 -18.56 14.93 -21.26
C ALA A 806 -18.99 15.96 -20.21
N ALA A 807 -18.08 16.32 -19.30
CA ALA A 807 -18.37 17.30 -18.24
C ALA A 807 -18.84 18.66 -18.79
N LYS A 808 -18.35 19.09 -19.96
CA LYS A 808 -18.76 20.33 -20.63
C LYS A 808 -20.26 20.38 -21.01
N PHE A 809 -20.88 19.21 -21.23
CA PHE A 809 -22.31 19.09 -21.53
C PHE A 809 -23.17 18.79 -20.29
N GLY A 810 -22.58 18.81 -19.09
CA GLY A 810 -23.28 18.50 -17.83
C GLY A 810 -23.39 17.00 -17.53
N TYR A 811 -22.59 16.17 -18.20
CA TYR A 811 -22.48 14.74 -17.95
C TYR A 811 -21.26 14.37 -17.08
N LEU A 812 -20.97 13.08 -16.94
CA LEU A 812 -19.81 12.62 -16.18
C LEU A 812 -18.51 12.99 -16.90
N GLY A 813 -17.47 13.30 -16.12
CA GLY A 813 -16.11 13.48 -16.59
C GLY A 813 -15.15 12.56 -15.85
N GLY A 814 -13.86 12.66 -16.18
CA GLY A 814 -12.86 11.76 -15.63
C GLY A 814 -12.71 11.81 -14.11
N ILE A 815 -12.78 13.01 -13.52
CA ILE A 815 -12.67 13.20 -12.07
C ILE A 815 -13.93 12.75 -11.32
N GLN A 816 -15.12 12.96 -11.89
CA GLN A 816 -16.38 12.51 -11.29
C GLN A 816 -16.38 10.98 -11.19
N ILE A 817 -16.02 10.27 -12.27
CA ILE A 817 -15.89 8.80 -12.24
C ILE A 817 -14.87 8.35 -11.21
N ALA A 818 -13.71 9.02 -11.12
CA ALA A 818 -12.68 8.67 -10.15
C ALA A 818 -13.17 8.79 -8.70
N ILE A 819 -13.90 9.87 -8.37
CA ILE A 819 -14.47 10.09 -7.03
C ILE A 819 -15.54 9.03 -6.71
N LEU A 820 -16.50 8.82 -7.62
CA LEU A 820 -17.59 7.86 -7.44
C LEU A 820 -17.04 6.43 -7.26
N LEU A 821 -16.07 6.04 -8.08
CA LEU A 821 -15.45 4.72 -8.01
C LEU A 821 -14.56 4.58 -6.76
N SER A 822 -13.75 5.59 -6.42
CA SER A 822 -12.89 5.57 -5.23
C SER A 822 -13.72 5.37 -3.96
N ARG A 823 -14.87 6.06 -3.86
CA ARG A 823 -15.82 5.88 -2.75
C ARG A 823 -16.24 4.42 -2.62
N ILE A 824 -16.66 3.77 -3.71
CA ILE A 824 -17.07 2.35 -3.69
C ILE A 824 -15.91 1.45 -3.30
N CYS A 825 -14.73 1.61 -3.91
CA CYS A 825 -13.56 0.80 -3.58
C CYS A 825 -13.19 0.87 -2.10
N LYS A 826 -13.21 2.07 -1.50
CA LYS A 826 -12.88 2.28 -0.09
C LYS A 826 -13.94 1.72 0.85
N LEU A 827 -15.23 1.94 0.55
CA LEU A 827 -16.33 1.39 1.35
C LEU A 827 -16.33 -0.14 1.35
N LEU A 828 -16.08 -0.75 0.19
CA LEU A 828 -16.01 -2.20 0.04
C LEU A 828 -14.81 -2.85 0.74
N SER A 829 -13.73 -2.09 0.91
CA SER A 829 -12.48 -2.58 1.52
C SER A 829 -12.36 -2.24 3.01
N GLN A 830 -13.39 -1.64 3.62
CA GLN A 830 -13.40 -1.26 5.03
C GLN A 830 -13.19 -2.47 5.96
N ASP A 831 -13.78 -3.62 5.61
CA ASP A 831 -13.62 -4.88 6.35
C ASP A 831 -12.29 -5.60 6.05
N GLY A 832 -11.34 -4.96 5.34
CA GLY A 832 -10.07 -5.56 4.96
C GLY A 832 -10.15 -6.55 3.79
N ARG A 833 -11.29 -6.64 3.10
CA ARG A 833 -11.49 -7.55 1.97
C ARG A 833 -10.83 -7.00 0.71
N THR A 834 -10.06 -7.85 0.02
CA THR A 834 -9.65 -7.56 -1.37
C THR A 834 -10.81 -7.91 -2.29
N ILE A 835 -11.37 -6.91 -2.99
CA ILE A 835 -12.54 -7.09 -3.83
C ILE A 835 -12.15 -7.05 -5.32
N PRO A 836 -12.46 -8.10 -6.10
CA PRO A 836 -12.17 -8.12 -7.54
C PRO A 836 -12.90 -7.02 -8.32
N ALA A 837 -12.29 -6.54 -9.40
CA ALA A 837 -12.87 -5.52 -10.28
C ALA A 837 -14.32 -5.83 -10.77
N PRO A 838 -14.68 -7.07 -11.16
CA PRO A 838 -16.07 -7.42 -11.49
C PRO A 838 -17.09 -7.08 -10.40
N THR A 839 -16.78 -7.38 -9.13
CA THR A 839 -17.66 -7.12 -7.99
C THR A 839 -17.73 -5.63 -7.67
N ILE A 840 -16.62 -4.90 -7.83
CA ILE A 840 -16.60 -3.43 -7.71
C ILE A 840 -17.55 -2.82 -8.75
N LEU A 841 -17.51 -3.30 -9.99
CA LEU A 841 -18.35 -2.82 -11.09
C LEU A 841 -19.84 -3.09 -10.84
N THR A 842 -20.22 -4.32 -10.48
CA THR A 842 -21.63 -4.65 -10.19
C THR A 842 -22.17 -3.82 -9.04
N THR A 843 -21.39 -3.68 -7.96
CA THR A 843 -21.76 -2.82 -6.82
C THR A 843 -21.86 -1.35 -7.23
N PHE A 844 -20.94 -0.84 -8.04
CA PHE A 844 -20.95 0.55 -8.54
C PHE A 844 -22.25 0.87 -9.28
N TYR A 845 -22.63 0.05 -10.27
CA TYR A 845 -23.87 0.27 -11.03
C TYR A 845 -25.11 0.08 -10.15
N SER A 846 -25.13 -0.92 -9.28
CA SER A 846 -26.26 -1.20 -8.39
C SER A 846 -26.49 -0.07 -7.38
N HIS A 847 -25.41 0.47 -6.80
CA HIS A 847 -25.43 1.57 -5.85
C HIS A 847 -25.94 2.86 -6.50
N TYR A 848 -25.35 3.28 -7.63
CA TYR A 848 -25.72 4.53 -8.28
C TYR A 848 -27.04 4.48 -9.06
N ALA A 849 -27.56 3.28 -9.37
CA ALA A 849 -28.93 3.12 -9.86
C ALA A 849 -30.00 3.47 -8.80
N GLY A 850 -29.70 3.24 -7.52
CA GLY A 850 -30.59 3.54 -6.39
C GLY A 850 -30.31 4.86 -5.66
N PHE A 851 -29.30 5.62 -6.08
CA PHE A 851 -28.84 6.83 -5.40
C PHE A 851 -29.79 8.01 -5.62
N ASP A 852 -30.27 8.67 -4.55
CA ASP A 852 -31.14 9.85 -4.64
C ASP A 852 -30.30 11.10 -4.89
N TRP A 853 -29.94 11.35 -6.16
CA TRP A 853 -29.17 12.52 -6.58
C TRP A 853 -29.77 13.86 -6.14
N LYS A 854 -31.08 13.94 -5.84
CA LYS A 854 -31.76 15.17 -5.41
C LYS A 854 -31.55 15.48 -3.93
N ARG A 855 -31.27 14.48 -3.09
CA ARG A 855 -31.08 14.63 -1.64
C ARG A 855 -29.66 14.32 -1.20
N ASP A 856 -29.08 13.27 -1.76
CA ASP A 856 -27.80 12.73 -1.35
C ASP A 856 -26.62 13.43 -2.05
N MET A 857 -25.44 13.30 -1.45
CA MET A 857 -24.18 13.84 -1.95
C MET A 857 -23.16 12.72 -2.08
N ALA A 858 -22.49 12.63 -3.23
CA ALA A 858 -21.44 11.66 -3.46
C ALA A 858 -20.08 12.30 -3.15
N PHE A 859 -19.39 11.76 -2.15
CA PHE A 859 -18.09 12.22 -1.69
C PHE A 859 -17.32 11.09 -1.01
N ASP A 860 -16.03 11.28 -0.77
CA ASP A 860 -15.23 10.31 -0.03
C ASP A 860 -15.37 10.51 1.49
N PRO A 861 -15.99 9.56 2.23
CA PRO A 861 -16.21 9.70 3.66
C PRO A 861 -14.93 9.59 4.49
N PHE A 862 -13.87 8.99 3.94
CA PHE A 862 -12.58 8.85 4.62
C PHE A 862 -11.75 10.14 4.52
N PHE A 863 -11.96 10.92 3.46
CA PHE A 863 -11.39 12.25 3.33
C PHE A 863 -12.21 13.31 4.08
N HIS A 864 -13.52 13.37 3.87
CA HIS A 864 -14.41 14.37 4.46
C HIS A 864 -15.01 13.89 5.79
N LYS A 865 -14.16 13.70 6.81
CA LYS A 865 -14.59 13.27 8.16
C LYS A 865 -15.61 14.23 8.80
N LYS A 866 -15.50 15.52 8.50
CA LYS A 866 -16.49 16.55 8.85
C LYS A 866 -16.81 17.34 7.59
N LEU A 867 -18.00 17.12 7.03
CA LEU A 867 -18.38 17.72 5.76
C LEU A 867 -18.91 19.16 5.97
N HIS A 868 -18.07 20.15 5.64
CA HIS A 868 -18.45 21.56 5.63
C HIS A 868 -18.95 22.00 4.25
N TYR A 869 -20.01 21.34 3.76
CA TYR A 869 -20.61 21.65 2.45
C TYR A 869 -22.13 21.79 2.57
N PHE A 870 -22.67 22.89 2.04
CA PHE A 870 -24.11 23.14 1.98
C PHE A 870 -24.58 23.11 0.53
N ARG A 871 -25.43 22.13 0.20
CA ARG A 871 -26.04 22.01 -1.12
C ARG A 871 -26.96 23.20 -1.38
N THR A 872 -26.82 23.81 -2.56
CA THR A 872 -27.75 24.84 -3.03
C THR A 872 -28.88 24.21 -3.86
N ALA A 873 -30.03 24.89 -3.93
CA ALA A 873 -31.18 24.41 -4.72
C ALA A 873 -30.91 24.33 -6.23
N GLN A 874 -29.85 24.97 -6.72
CA GLN A 874 -29.45 24.99 -8.13
C GLN A 874 -28.57 23.81 -8.53
N GLU A 875 -28.18 22.96 -7.58
CA GLU A 875 -27.28 21.83 -7.82
C GLU A 875 -28.06 20.52 -7.93
N PRO A 876 -28.35 20.03 -9.15
CA PRO A 876 -29.09 18.78 -9.34
C PRO A 876 -28.25 17.53 -9.03
N MET A 877 -26.92 17.64 -9.09
CA MET A 877 -25.96 16.60 -8.73
C MET A 877 -24.80 17.19 -7.94
N VAL A 878 -24.42 16.53 -6.85
CA VAL A 878 -23.33 16.95 -5.98
C VAL A 878 -22.31 15.81 -5.90
N VAL A 879 -21.17 16.00 -6.58
CA VAL A 879 -20.02 15.09 -6.54
C VAL A 879 -18.83 15.88 -6.02
N LEU A 880 -18.50 15.70 -4.75
CA LEU A 880 -17.47 16.48 -4.06
C LEU A 880 -16.09 15.85 -4.27
N GLY A 881 -15.17 16.64 -4.81
CA GLY A 881 -13.75 16.31 -4.86
C GLY A 881 -13.08 16.40 -3.50
N PHE A 882 -11.78 16.12 -3.47
CA PHE A 882 -11.00 16.10 -2.24
C PHE A 882 -10.63 17.53 -1.80
N HIS A 883 -9.87 18.26 -2.62
CA HIS A 883 -9.34 19.57 -2.23
C HIS A 883 -10.17 20.75 -2.76
N GLY A 884 -10.25 21.86 -2.01
CA GLY A 884 -10.85 23.14 -2.46
C GLY A 884 -9.95 23.91 -3.44
N PRO A 885 -10.37 25.09 -3.99
CA PRO A 885 -11.53 25.90 -3.62
C PRO A 885 -12.85 25.58 -4.34
N ARG A 886 -12.91 24.56 -5.21
CA ARG A 886 -14.15 24.10 -5.88
C ARG A 886 -14.40 22.64 -5.57
N LEU A 887 -15.17 22.38 -4.51
CA LEU A 887 -15.45 21.01 -4.05
C LEU A 887 -16.41 20.28 -4.99
N ASN A 888 -17.58 20.86 -5.31
CA ASN A 888 -18.48 20.21 -6.26
C ASN A 888 -17.89 20.24 -7.67
N THR A 889 -17.63 19.07 -8.22
CA THR A 889 -17.08 18.85 -9.57
C THR A 889 -18.18 18.80 -10.65
N ALA A 890 -19.45 18.72 -10.27
CA ALA A 890 -20.60 18.55 -11.15
C ALA A 890 -21.38 19.85 -11.45
N GLN A 891 -20.72 21.01 -11.50
CA GLN A 891 -21.36 22.33 -11.56
C GLN A 891 -22.15 22.58 -12.86
N THR A 892 -21.81 21.89 -13.94
CA THR A 892 -22.46 22.01 -15.25
C THR A 892 -23.67 21.09 -15.40
N ALA A 893 -23.93 20.20 -14.42
CA ALA A 893 -25.04 19.26 -14.50
C ALA A 893 -26.39 19.98 -14.40
N SER A 894 -27.37 19.53 -15.20
CA SER A 894 -28.75 19.98 -15.15
C SER A 894 -29.64 18.85 -14.61
N THR A 895 -30.88 19.16 -14.22
CA THR A 895 -31.83 18.12 -13.75
C THR A 895 -32.05 17.04 -14.82
N SER A 896 -32.04 17.41 -16.10
CA SER A 896 -32.21 16.48 -17.22
C SER A 896 -30.98 15.61 -17.48
N THR A 897 -29.76 16.16 -17.39
CA THR A 897 -28.54 15.34 -17.55
C THR A 897 -28.41 14.35 -16.40
N VAL A 898 -28.76 14.74 -15.18
CA VAL A 898 -28.78 13.85 -14.01
C VAL A 898 -29.83 12.74 -14.15
N HIS A 899 -31.01 13.06 -14.69
CA HIS A 899 -32.02 12.05 -15.00
C HIS A 899 -31.49 11.02 -16.01
N THR A 900 -30.87 11.48 -17.10
CA THR A 900 -30.24 10.61 -18.11
C THR A 900 -29.17 9.72 -17.50
N ILE A 901 -28.29 10.26 -16.64
CA ILE A 901 -27.26 9.48 -15.93
C ILE A 901 -27.91 8.41 -15.05
N SER A 902 -28.96 8.77 -14.29
CA SER A 902 -29.67 7.83 -13.41
C SER A 902 -30.32 6.69 -14.19
N ASP A 903 -30.94 6.96 -15.33
CA ASP A 903 -31.57 5.93 -16.14
C ASP A 903 -30.56 4.99 -16.81
N GLU A 904 -29.42 5.51 -17.26
CA GLU A 904 -28.34 4.67 -17.77
C GLU A 904 -27.71 3.81 -16.66
N PHE A 905 -27.61 4.29 -15.42
CA PHE A 905 -27.22 3.47 -14.27
C PHE A 905 -28.22 2.34 -13.99
N LYS A 906 -29.52 2.62 -14.02
CA LYS A 906 -30.58 1.59 -13.85
C LYS A 906 -30.51 0.55 -14.96
N ARG A 907 -30.36 0.99 -16.22
CA ARG A 907 -30.17 0.09 -17.37
C ARG A 907 -28.94 -0.81 -17.18
N ALA A 908 -27.82 -0.25 -16.72
CA ALA A 908 -26.61 -1.02 -16.46
C ALA A 908 -26.81 -2.07 -15.36
N LYS A 909 -27.48 -1.71 -14.26
CA LYS A 909 -27.87 -2.65 -13.20
C LYS A 909 -28.70 -3.80 -13.75
N GLU A 910 -29.75 -3.50 -14.51
CA GLU A 910 -30.64 -4.50 -15.10
C GLU A 910 -29.91 -5.45 -16.05
N LEU A 911 -28.98 -4.94 -16.86
CA LEU A 911 -28.16 -5.76 -17.76
C LEU A 911 -27.26 -6.71 -16.98
N LEU A 912 -26.58 -6.22 -15.94
CA LEU A 912 -25.67 -7.01 -15.11
C LEU A 912 -26.39 -8.04 -14.24
N SER A 913 -27.69 -7.86 -13.96
CA SER A 913 -28.53 -8.87 -13.29
C SER A 913 -28.94 -10.05 -14.19
N ARG A 914 -28.71 -10.00 -15.51
CA ARG A 914 -29.09 -11.08 -16.43
C ARG A 914 -28.13 -12.28 -16.31
N ARG A 915 -28.69 -13.50 -16.32
CA ARG A 915 -27.93 -14.75 -16.11
C ARG A 915 -26.90 -15.09 -17.19
N GLU A 916 -27.02 -14.57 -18.41
CA GLU A 916 -26.11 -14.88 -19.53
C GLU A 916 -25.26 -13.68 -19.97
N MET A 917 -25.19 -12.63 -19.15
CA MET A 917 -24.48 -11.39 -19.52
C MET A 917 -22.96 -11.59 -19.55
N THR A 918 -22.31 -11.07 -20.59
CA THR A 918 -20.85 -10.98 -20.70
C THR A 918 -20.39 -9.53 -20.81
N TRP A 919 -19.11 -9.23 -20.49
CA TRP A 919 -18.58 -7.86 -20.61
C TRP A 919 -18.64 -7.32 -22.05
N LEU A 920 -18.48 -8.19 -23.06
CA LEU A 920 -18.63 -7.82 -24.47
C LEU A 920 -20.07 -7.41 -24.79
N GLN A 921 -21.06 -8.21 -24.37
CA GLN A 921 -22.47 -7.86 -24.54
C GLN A 921 -22.88 -6.62 -23.75
N PHE A 922 -22.29 -6.42 -22.57
CA PHE A 922 -22.55 -5.24 -21.73
C PHE A 922 -22.09 -3.95 -22.40
N LEU A 923 -20.92 -3.95 -23.04
CA LEU A 923 -20.43 -2.79 -23.79
C LEU A 923 -21.06 -2.68 -25.19
N GLY A 924 -21.45 -3.79 -25.82
CA GLY A 924 -21.93 -3.86 -27.21
C GLY A 924 -20.80 -3.87 -28.26
N ASP A 925 -21.13 -3.83 -29.54
CA ASP A 925 -20.15 -3.84 -30.65
C ASP A 925 -19.95 -2.45 -31.32
N GLY A 926 -20.56 -1.37 -30.81
CA GLY A 926 -20.43 -0.02 -31.37
C GLY A 926 -20.80 1.12 -30.42
N THR A 927 -20.79 2.37 -30.93
CA THR A 927 -21.38 3.53 -30.25
C THR A 927 -22.89 3.51 -30.42
N ASP A 928 -23.63 3.66 -29.32
CA ASP A 928 -25.10 3.60 -29.32
C ASP A 928 -25.75 4.90 -29.85
N SER A 929 -25.06 5.64 -30.72
CA SER A 929 -25.56 6.84 -31.38
C SER A 929 -26.73 6.53 -32.31
N ALA A 930 -26.74 5.35 -32.96
CA ALA A 930 -27.87 4.87 -33.74
C ALA A 930 -29.11 4.65 -32.84
N GLU A 931 -28.95 4.03 -31.66
CA GLU A 931 -30.02 3.89 -30.67
C GLU A 931 -30.56 5.28 -30.26
N PHE A 932 -29.68 6.27 -30.06
CA PHE A 932 -30.08 7.64 -29.74
C PHE A 932 -30.85 8.34 -30.89
N LEU A 933 -30.42 8.19 -32.15
CA LEU A 933 -31.11 8.72 -33.33
C LEU A 933 -32.48 8.07 -33.55
N ASP A 934 -32.66 6.86 -33.02
CA ASP A 934 -33.92 6.12 -33.09
C ASP A 934 -34.85 6.31 -31.89
N ALA A 935 -34.31 6.72 -30.73
CA ALA A 935 -35.01 6.74 -29.45
C ALA A 935 -36.08 7.84 -29.31
N TYR A 936 -35.99 8.96 -30.03
CA TYR A 936 -36.88 10.10 -29.86
C TYR A 936 -37.69 10.39 -31.13
N GLN A 937 -38.89 10.94 -30.97
CA GLN A 937 -39.74 11.35 -32.09
C GLN A 937 -39.42 12.77 -32.60
N MET A 938 -38.93 13.62 -31.70
CA MET A 938 -38.59 15.03 -31.96
C MET A 938 -37.20 15.32 -31.41
N TYR A 939 -36.44 16.14 -32.13
CA TYR A 939 -35.11 16.57 -31.77
C TYR A 939 -34.97 18.09 -31.92
N ILE A 940 -34.15 18.71 -31.07
CA ILE A 940 -33.57 20.01 -31.36
C ILE A 940 -32.30 19.76 -32.16
N LYS A 941 -32.21 20.34 -33.36
CA LYS A 941 -31.04 20.31 -34.22
C LYS A 941 -30.37 21.68 -34.17
N ILE A 942 -29.18 21.73 -33.57
CA ILE A 942 -28.33 22.91 -33.53
C ILE A 942 -27.29 22.73 -34.62
N THR A 943 -27.37 23.51 -35.68
CA THR A 943 -26.44 23.45 -36.82
C THR A 943 -25.40 24.54 -36.68
N ALA A 944 -24.13 24.16 -36.79
CA ALA A 944 -23.00 25.06 -36.84
C ALA A 944 -22.30 24.88 -38.20
N ARG A 945 -22.16 25.97 -38.95
CA ARG A 945 -21.44 26.01 -40.22
C ARG A 945 -20.33 27.06 -40.20
N PHE A 946 -19.26 26.80 -40.91
CA PHE A 946 -18.25 27.82 -41.21
C PHE A 946 -17.60 27.58 -42.57
N TRP A 947 -17.15 28.67 -43.20
CA TRP A 947 -16.54 28.66 -44.52
C TRP A 947 -15.47 29.76 -44.61
N GLY A 948 -14.44 29.56 -45.44
CA GLY A 948 -13.43 30.58 -45.77
C GLY A 948 -12.53 31.04 -44.60
N VAL A 949 -12.63 30.42 -43.43
CA VAL A 949 -11.77 30.65 -42.25
C VAL A 949 -10.81 29.50 -42.06
N SER A 950 -9.62 29.78 -41.52
CA SER A 950 -8.71 28.73 -41.06
C SER A 950 -9.45 27.82 -40.07
N PHE A 951 -9.30 26.50 -40.20
CA PHE A 951 -9.88 25.51 -39.29
C PHE A 951 -9.64 25.81 -37.80
N ALA A 952 -8.53 26.46 -37.44
CA ALA A 952 -8.26 26.93 -36.09
C ALA A 952 -9.32 27.92 -35.54
N LYS A 953 -9.74 28.91 -36.34
CA LYS A 953 -10.82 29.86 -35.99
C LYS A 953 -12.19 29.17 -35.95
N GLY A 954 -12.44 28.25 -36.88
CA GLY A 954 -13.64 27.40 -36.86
C GLY A 954 -13.73 26.56 -35.58
N ASN A 955 -12.63 25.94 -35.18
CA ASN A 955 -12.52 25.16 -33.94
C ASN A 955 -12.74 26.02 -32.68
N ALA A 956 -12.24 27.27 -32.66
CA ALA A 956 -12.51 28.20 -31.57
C ALA A 956 -14.01 28.53 -31.43
N PHE A 957 -14.70 28.77 -32.54
CA PHE A 957 -16.15 28.97 -32.57
C PHE A 957 -16.91 27.74 -32.06
N VAL A 958 -16.56 26.55 -32.53
CA VAL A 958 -17.21 25.29 -32.13
C VAL A 958 -17.01 25.01 -30.64
N ASN A 959 -15.79 25.12 -30.12
CA ASN A 959 -15.51 24.92 -28.69
C ASN A 959 -16.29 25.91 -27.81
N TRP A 960 -16.42 27.15 -28.27
CA TRP A 960 -17.23 28.14 -27.58
C TRP A 960 -18.72 27.79 -27.58
N LEU A 961 -19.27 27.36 -28.73
CA LEU A 961 -20.67 26.90 -28.83
C LEU A 961 -20.93 25.72 -27.87
N GLU A 962 -20.04 24.73 -27.83
CA GLU A 962 -20.15 23.56 -26.94
C GLU A 962 -20.20 23.97 -25.46
N SER A 963 -19.41 24.98 -25.06
CA SER A 963 -19.41 25.48 -23.68
C SER A 963 -20.74 26.09 -23.24
N ARG A 964 -21.61 26.46 -24.20
CA ARG A 964 -22.93 27.07 -23.95
C ARG A 964 -24.08 26.07 -23.99
N CYS A 965 -23.88 24.87 -24.55
CA CYS A 965 -24.92 23.83 -24.62
C CYS A 965 -25.45 23.40 -23.24
N ALA A 966 -24.60 23.33 -22.21
CA ALA A 966 -25.05 23.01 -20.85
C ALA A 966 -26.01 24.06 -20.30
N SER A 967 -25.78 25.35 -20.59
CA SER A 967 -26.69 26.43 -20.19
C SER A 967 -28.03 26.33 -20.92
N LEU A 968 -28.04 25.88 -22.17
CA LEU A 968 -29.28 25.63 -22.91
C LEU A 968 -30.12 24.56 -22.23
N LEU A 969 -29.50 23.42 -21.87
CA LEU A 969 -30.20 22.34 -21.16
C LEU A 969 -30.74 22.80 -19.81
N ALA A 970 -29.95 23.55 -19.02
CA ALA A 970 -30.40 24.09 -17.75
C ALA A 970 -31.61 25.02 -17.91
N ASN A 971 -31.62 25.87 -18.94
CA ASN A 971 -32.75 26.75 -19.24
C ASN A 971 -33.98 25.96 -19.70
N LEU A 972 -33.81 24.95 -20.55
CA LEU A 972 -34.89 24.06 -21.00
C LEU A 972 -35.54 23.34 -19.81
N SER A 973 -34.74 22.74 -18.92
CA SER A 973 -35.26 22.03 -17.75
C SER A 973 -35.96 22.95 -16.75
N LYS A 974 -35.57 24.23 -16.66
CA LYS A 974 -36.19 25.21 -15.77
C LYS A 974 -37.54 25.73 -16.30
N GLN A 975 -37.65 25.98 -17.60
CA GLN A 975 -38.86 26.55 -18.19
C GLN A 975 -39.87 25.50 -18.64
N VAL A 976 -39.43 24.27 -18.93
CA VAL A 976 -40.28 23.17 -19.37
C VAL A 976 -40.00 21.91 -18.52
N PRO A 977 -40.50 21.84 -17.27
CA PRO A 977 -40.14 20.78 -16.32
C PRO A 977 -40.64 19.38 -16.71
N HIS A 978 -41.68 19.30 -17.55
CA HIS A 978 -42.28 18.04 -18.05
C HIS A 978 -41.55 17.46 -19.28
N MET A 979 -40.46 18.12 -19.71
CA MET A 979 -39.64 17.70 -20.83
C MET A 979 -38.25 17.31 -20.33
N ASN A 980 -37.77 16.14 -20.80
CA ASN A 980 -36.44 15.65 -20.51
C ASN A 980 -35.56 15.73 -21.78
N PRO A 981 -34.83 16.83 -21.97
CA PRO A 981 -33.92 17.00 -23.12
C PRO A 981 -32.61 16.22 -22.95
N ARG A 982 -32.36 15.20 -23.79
CA ARG A 982 -31.07 14.47 -23.83
C ARG A 982 -30.19 14.98 -24.97
N ILE A 983 -29.08 15.65 -24.67
CA ILE A 983 -28.08 15.99 -25.69
C ILE A 983 -27.14 14.81 -25.92
N TRP A 984 -26.77 14.54 -27.16
CA TRP A 984 -25.63 13.67 -27.42
C TRP A 984 -24.34 14.49 -27.38
N PRO A 985 -23.31 14.10 -26.58
CA PRO A 985 -22.13 14.93 -26.31
C PRO A 985 -21.09 14.90 -27.44
N ALA A 986 -21.52 14.75 -28.69
CA ALA A 986 -20.69 14.75 -29.89
C ALA A 986 -21.48 15.32 -31.08
N ARG A 987 -20.75 15.76 -32.10
CA ARG A 987 -21.32 16.32 -33.32
C ARG A 987 -21.73 15.21 -34.28
N PHE A 988 -22.78 15.49 -35.04
CA PHE A 988 -23.21 14.69 -36.18
C PHE A 988 -22.94 15.45 -37.48
N VAL A 989 -22.48 14.74 -38.48
CA VAL A 989 -22.33 15.22 -39.86
C VAL A 989 -23.21 14.38 -40.77
N ARG A 990 -23.50 14.87 -41.97
CA ARG A 990 -24.19 14.05 -42.97
C ARG A 990 -23.27 12.93 -43.44
N GLN A 991 -23.86 11.80 -43.80
CA GLN A 991 -23.10 10.62 -44.22
C GLN A 991 -22.31 10.82 -45.52
N ASP A 992 -22.72 11.78 -46.36
CA ASP A 992 -22.07 12.18 -47.60
C ASP A 992 -20.99 13.27 -47.42
N ALA A 993 -20.80 13.79 -46.21
CA ALA A 993 -19.87 14.89 -45.95
C ALA A 993 -18.41 14.41 -46.01
N SER A 994 -17.58 15.05 -46.85
CA SER A 994 -16.17 14.74 -47.00
C SER A 994 -15.29 15.57 -46.06
N GLU A 995 -14.08 15.09 -45.76
CA GLU A 995 -13.04 15.90 -45.11
C GLU A 995 -12.52 17.03 -46.03
N ASP A 996 -12.65 16.86 -47.35
CA ASP A 996 -12.16 17.79 -48.37
C ASP A 996 -13.15 18.95 -48.69
N ASP A 997 -14.30 18.99 -48.03
CA ASP A 997 -15.30 20.03 -48.27
C ASP A 997 -14.82 21.41 -47.79
N GLU A 998 -14.93 22.43 -48.66
CA GLU A 998 -14.54 23.82 -48.32
C GLU A 998 -15.44 24.48 -47.26
N GLU A 999 -16.65 23.94 -47.06
CA GLU A 999 -17.62 24.36 -46.05
C GLU A 999 -17.85 23.22 -45.06
N TYR A 1000 -17.69 23.50 -43.77
CA TYR A 1000 -18.03 22.55 -42.73
C TYR A 1000 -19.49 22.74 -42.27
N GLU A 1001 -20.25 21.65 -42.14
CA GLU A 1001 -21.58 21.61 -41.53
C GLU A 1001 -21.65 20.51 -40.47
N GLY A 1002 -21.83 20.90 -39.21
CA GLY A 1002 -21.99 19.99 -38.08
C GLY A 1002 -23.28 20.24 -37.29
N HIS A 1003 -23.80 19.19 -36.66
CA HIS A 1003 -25.07 19.21 -35.94
C HIS A 1003 -24.92 18.69 -34.51
N TYR A 1004 -25.42 19.43 -33.52
CA TYR A 1004 -25.70 18.88 -32.18
C TYR A 1004 -27.18 18.54 -32.08
N LEU A 1005 -27.47 17.37 -31.53
CA LEU A 1005 -28.81 16.85 -31.41
C LEU A 1005 -29.22 16.74 -29.94
N VAL A 1006 -30.40 17.28 -29.63
CA VAL A 1006 -31.05 17.12 -28.32
C VAL A 1006 -32.36 16.37 -28.52
N GLY A 1007 -32.41 15.10 -28.12
CA GLY A 1007 -33.62 14.29 -28.13
C GLY A 1007 -34.63 14.82 -27.12
N LEU A 1008 -35.88 14.99 -27.54
CA LEU A 1008 -36.95 15.50 -26.69
C LEU A 1008 -37.88 14.36 -26.27
N GLU A 1009 -37.88 14.06 -24.96
CA GLU A 1009 -38.85 13.18 -24.35
C GLU A 1009 -39.83 13.98 -23.50
N MET A 1010 -41.12 13.79 -23.74
CA MET A 1010 -42.19 14.53 -23.08
C MET A 1010 -43.08 13.58 -22.29
N LYS A 1011 -42.97 13.64 -20.96
CA LYS A 1011 -43.69 12.78 -20.01
C LYS A 1011 -44.39 13.63 -18.96
N ASN A 1012 -45.63 13.28 -18.61
CA ASN A 1012 -46.36 13.88 -17.52
C ASN A 1012 -45.78 13.44 -16.15
N SER A 1013 -46.28 14.02 -15.06
CA SER A 1013 -45.84 13.71 -13.69
C SER A 1013 -46.04 12.24 -13.26
N GLN A 1014 -46.79 11.44 -14.03
CA GLN A 1014 -47.00 10.01 -13.83
C GLN A 1014 -46.23 9.14 -14.84
N GLY A 1015 -45.36 9.73 -15.68
CA GLY A 1015 -44.54 9.02 -16.66
C GLY A 1015 -45.25 8.64 -17.97
N GLN A 1016 -46.49 9.10 -18.19
CA GLN A 1016 -47.25 8.90 -19.44
C GLN A 1016 -46.98 10.05 -20.43
N LEU A 1017 -47.19 9.82 -21.73
CA LEU A 1017 -47.03 10.86 -22.75
C LEU A 1017 -47.99 12.05 -22.49
N LEU A 1018 -47.50 13.28 -22.68
CA LEU A 1018 -48.31 14.50 -22.53
C LEU A 1018 -49.48 14.54 -23.52
N ALA A 1019 -50.57 15.20 -23.13
CA ALA A 1019 -51.68 15.48 -24.04
C ALA A 1019 -51.24 16.42 -25.18
N LYS A 1020 -51.86 16.32 -26.36
CA LYS A 1020 -51.47 17.09 -27.56
C LYS A 1020 -51.44 18.61 -27.33
N GLU A 1021 -52.35 19.14 -26.51
CA GLU A 1021 -52.44 20.58 -26.22
C GLU A 1021 -51.27 21.05 -25.34
N GLU A 1022 -50.95 20.32 -24.27
CA GLU A 1022 -49.80 20.59 -23.40
C GLU A 1022 -48.48 20.47 -24.16
N MET A 1023 -48.39 19.49 -25.07
CA MET A 1023 -47.25 19.31 -25.96
C MET A 1023 -47.02 20.53 -26.88
N GLY A 1024 -48.10 21.13 -27.40
CA GLY A 1024 -48.03 22.34 -28.22
C GLY A 1024 -47.48 23.55 -27.45
N VAL A 1025 -47.93 23.75 -26.20
CA VAL A 1025 -47.45 24.84 -25.32
C VAL A 1025 -45.97 24.65 -24.95
N ALA A 1026 -45.57 23.42 -24.64
CA ALA A 1026 -44.18 23.09 -24.35
C ALA A 1026 -43.28 23.37 -25.55
N LEU A 1027 -43.66 22.93 -26.76
CA LEU A 1027 -42.92 23.17 -28.00
C LEU A 1027 -42.79 24.67 -28.31
N GLN A 1028 -43.84 25.46 -28.10
CA GLN A 1028 -43.76 26.91 -28.29
C GLN A 1028 -42.73 27.55 -27.34
N SER A 1029 -42.68 27.10 -26.09
CA SER A 1029 -41.70 27.56 -25.11
C SER A 1029 -40.26 27.18 -25.50
N VAL A 1030 -40.07 25.98 -26.05
CA VAL A 1030 -38.78 25.52 -26.60
C VAL A 1030 -38.34 26.40 -27.76
N LEU A 1031 -39.23 26.73 -28.70
CA LEU A 1031 -38.91 27.60 -29.84
C LEU A 1031 -38.43 28.99 -29.40
N VAL A 1032 -39.10 29.59 -28.41
CA VAL A 1032 -38.68 30.89 -27.84
C VAL A 1032 -37.28 30.80 -27.23
N LEU A 1033 -36.98 29.70 -26.53
CA LEU A 1033 -35.66 29.46 -25.96
C LEU A 1033 -34.58 29.24 -27.02
N MET A 1034 -34.91 28.56 -28.13
CA MET A 1034 -33.97 28.35 -29.24
C MET A 1034 -33.59 29.68 -29.89
N HIS A 1035 -34.57 30.54 -30.20
CA HIS A 1035 -34.27 31.87 -30.75
C HIS A 1035 -33.46 32.74 -29.80
N LYS A 1036 -33.72 32.65 -28.49
CA LYS A 1036 -32.91 33.36 -27.50
C LYS A 1036 -31.47 32.84 -27.45
N PHE A 1037 -31.28 31.52 -27.54
CA PHE A 1037 -29.96 30.91 -27.60
C PHE A 1037 -29.21 31.29 -28.87
N GLU A 1038 -29.89 31.25 -30.03
CA GLU A 1038 -29.37 31.69 -31.32
C GLU A 1038 -28.89 33.14 -31.27
N ALA A 1039 -29.73 34.06 -30.79
CA ALA A 1039 -29.37 35.47 -30.63
C ALA A 1039 -28.18 35.67 -29.67
N GLN A 1040 -28.08 34.87 -28.61
CA GLN A 1040 -26.96 34.93 -27.67
C GLN A 1040 -25.64 34.49 -28.31
N ILE A 1041 -25.67 33.43 -29.12
CA ILE A 1041 -24.47 32.93 -29.80
C ILE A 1041 -24.05 33.88 -30.93
N CYS A 1042 -24.99 34.38 -31.71
CA CYS A 1042 -24.69 35.27 -32.84
C CYS A 1042 -24.24 36.69 -32.42
N SER A 1043 -24.39 37.06 -31.14
CA SER A 1043 -24.01 38.39 -30.63
C SER A 1043 -22.59 38.48 -30.05
N ASP A 1044 -21.90 37.36 -29.78
CA ASP A 1044 -20.50 37.38 -29.26
C ASP A 1044 -19.49 37.45 -30.42
N THR A 1045 -19.17 38.68 -30.83
CA THR A 1045 -18.26 38.97 -31.95
C THR A 1045 -16.82 38.50 -31.74
N ARG A 1046 -16.45 38.01 -30.54
CA ARG A 1046 -15.13 37.44 -30.27
C ARG A 1046 -14.96 36.05 -30.88
N TYR A 1047 -16.04 35.28 -30.95
CA TYR A 1047 -16.02 33.88 -31.40
C TYR A 1047 -16.93 33.63 -32.60
N PHE A 1048 -17.86 34.55 -32.90
CA PHE A 1048 -18.78 34.45 -34.02
C PHE A 1048 -18.54 35.57 -35.03
N ASP A 1049 -18.17 35.21 -36.27
CA ASP A 1049 -18.10 36.13 -37.41
C ASP A 1049 -19.23 35.80 -38.41
N PRO A 1050 -20.24 36.67 -38.58
CA PRO A 1050 -21.33 36.44 -39.52
C PRO A 1050 -20.91 36.27 -40.98
N LYS A 1051 -19.69 36.69 -41.35
CA LYS A 1051 -19.17 36.57 -42.72
C LYS A 1051 -18.62 35.17 -43.04
N SER A 1052 -18.29 34.40 -42.01
CA SER A 1052 -17.61 33.11 -42.14
C SER A 1052 -18.21 31.99 -41.29
N CYS A 1053 -19.16 32.30 -40.41
CA CYS A 1053 -19.81 31.37 -39.52
C CYS A 1053 -21.33 31.55 -39.58
N TRP A 1054 -22.06 30.44 -39.45
CA TRP A 1054 -23.50 30.43 -39.29
C TRP A 1054 -23.91 29.46 -38.19
N MET A 1055 -24.89 29.85 -37.38
CA MET A 1055 -25.48 28.97 -36.37
C MET A 1055 -27.00 29.11 -36.43
N GLY A 1056 -27.70 27.99 -36.45
CA GLY A 1056 -29.16 27.95 -36.34
C GLY A 1056 -29.62 26.81 -35.43
N ALA A 1057 -30.70 27.03 -34.70
CA ALA A 1057 -31.31 26.00 -33.85
C ALA A 1057 -32.79 25.81 -34.24
N GLU A 1058 -33.17 24.59 -34.59
CA GLU A 1058 -34.54 24.26 -35.00
C GLU A 1058 -35.06 22.99 -34.33
N VAL A 1059 -36.38 22.85 -34.23
CA VAL A 1059 -37.03 21.63 -33.74
C VAL A 1059 -37.49 20.81 -34.93
N VAL A 1060 -36.96 19.59 -35.06
CA VAL A 1060 -37.18 18.71 -36.20
C VAL A 1060 -37.76 17.36 -35.77
N PRO A 1061 -38.74 16.80 -36.49
CA PRO A 1061 -39.19 15.43 -36.28
C PRO A 1061 -38.14 14.44 -36.81
N LYS A 1062 -38.10 13.24 -36.23
CA LYS A 1062 -37.12 12.18 -36.56
C LYS A 1062 -36.92 11.96 -38.06
N HIS A 1063 -38.00 11.86 -38.83
CA HIS A 1063 -37.96 11.61 -40.29
C HIS A 1063 -37.30 12.75 -41.11
N LYS A 1064 -37.09 13.95 -40.52
CA LYS A 1064 -36.43 15.09 -41.18
C LYS A 1064 -34.94 15.24 -40.79
N LEU A 1065 -34.41 14.38 -39.92
CA LEU A 1065 -32.99 14.45 -39.54
C LEU A 1065 -32.05 14.10 -40.70
N GLY A 1066 -32.48 13.22 -41.60
CA GLY A 1066 -31.64 12.63 -42.66
C GLY A 1066 -30.73 11.52 -42.12
N GLU A 1067 -29.84 11.02 -42.98
CA GLU A 1067 -28.81 10.05 -42.60
C GLU A 1067 -27.60 10.79 -41.99
N LEU A 1068 -27.47 10.68 -40.67
CA LEU A 1068 -26.45 11.35 -39.87
C LEU A 1068 -25.50 10.33 -39.25
N GLN A 1069 -24.21 10.66 -39.22
CA GLN A 1069 -23.17 9.89 -38.55
C GLN A 1069 -22.38 10.77 -37.59
N LEU A 1070 -21.65 10.16 -36.65
CA LEU A 1070 -20.78 10.92 -35.76
C LEU A 1070 -19.61 11.52 -36.53
N ASP A 1071 -19.26 12.76 -36.18
CA ASP A 1071 -18.08 13.45 -36.69
C ASP A 1071 -16.80 12.78 -36.16
N ASP A 1072 -16.06 12.09 -37.02
CA ASP A 1072 -14.81 11.40 -36.73
C ASP A 1072 -13.55 12.17 -37.20
N ARG A 1073 -13.74 13.37 -37.77
CA ARG A 1073 -12.64 14.19 -38.30
C ARG A 1073 -11.61 14.51 -37.22
N ASP A 1074 -10.34 14.40 -37.57
CA ASP A 1074 -9.26 14.85 -36.70
C ASP A 1074 -9.02 16.35 -36.87
N TRP A 1075 -9.78 17.14 -36.10
CA TRP A 1075 -9.70 18.60 -36.05
C TRP A 1075 -8.31 19.15 -35.72
N THR A 1076 -7.37 18.31 -35.25
CA THR A 1076 -6.00 18.75 -34.96
C THR A 1076 -5.04 18.75 -36.13
N LYS A 1077 -5.28 17.96 -37.19
CA LYS A 1077 -4.45 18.03 -38.43
C LYS A 1077 -4.44 19.42 -39.06
N TYR A 1078 -5.47 20.22 -38.77
CA TYR A 1078 -5.69 21.54 -39.35
C TYR A 1078 -5.41 22.69 -38.37
N THR A 1079 -4.90 22.38 -37.17
CA THR A 1079 -4.45 23.41 -36.21
C THR A 1079 -3.04 23.84 -36.61
N VAL A 1080 -2.92 25.04 -37.19
CA VAL A 1080 -1.63 25.64 -37.54
C VAL A 1080 -0.89 26.03 -36.26
N GLU A 1081 0.45 25.97 -36.26
CA GLU A 1081 1.26 26.50 -35.16
C GLU A 1081 0.85 27.93 -34.80
N ALA A 1082 0.70 28.20 -33.50
CA ALA A 1082 0.28 29.52 -33.02
C ALA A 1082 1.24 30.62 -33.49
N GLN A 1083 0.70 31.69 -34.09
CA GLN A 1083 1.47 32.87 -34.49
C GLN A 1083 1.83 33.73 -33.27
N ASP A 1084 2.82 34.62 -33.38
CA ASP A 1084 3.28 35.47 -32.27
C ASP A 1084 2.15 36.31 -31.65
N ASP A 1085 1.19 36.75 -32.48
CA ASP A 1085 0.02 37.52 -32.03
C ASP A 1085 -0.95 36.70 -31.16
N ASP A 1086 -0.99 35.37 -31.33
CA ASP A 1086 -1.89 34.46 -30.59
C ASP A 1086 -1.34 34.04 -29.22
N LEU A 1087 -0.05 34.28 -28.95
CA LEU A 1087 0.62 33.88 -27.71
C LEU A 1087 0.75 34.99 -26.65
N GLY A 1088 0.35 36.23 -27.00
CA GLY A 1088 0.22 37.39 -26.11
C GLY A 1088 1.55 38.05 -25.68
N ASP A 1089 1.55 39.39 -25.65
CA ASP A 1089 2.67 40.32 -25.34
C ASP A 1089 3.83 40.38 -26.37
N SER A 1090 3.53 40.73 -27.64
CA SER A 1090 4.54 40.92 -28.70
C SER A 1090 5.67 41.90 -28.33
N GLU A 1091 5.40 42.92 -27.51
CA GLU A 1091 6.43 43.86 -27.02
C GLU A 1091 7.43 43.21 -26.04
N PHE A 1092 7.02 42.23 -25.24
CA PHE A 1092 7.92 41.51 -24.34
C PHE A 1092 8.82 40.56 -25.14
N TRP A 1093 8.25 39.82 -26.10
CA TRP A 1093 8.97 38.89 -26.96
C TRP A 1093 9.99 39.58 -27.86
N ALA A 1094 9.63 40.73 -28.44
CA ALA A 1094 10.52 41.53 -29.27
C ALA A 1094 11.75 42.06 -28.51
N SER A 1095 11.68 42.19 -27.19
CA SER A 1095 12.82 42.62 -26.36
C SER A 1095 13.80 41.50 -26.00
N VAL A 1096 13.36 40.23 -26.08
CA VAL A 1096 14.17 39.05 -25.72
C VAL A 1096 14.91 38.48 -26.94
N ASP A 1097 14.35 38.62 -28.14
CA ASP A 1097 14.99 38.17 -29.39
C ASP A 1097 16.05 39.15 -29.95
N GLY A 1098 16.27 40.29 -29.29
CA GLY A 1098 17.12 41.38 -29.77
C GLY A 1098 18.65 41.19 -29.67
N GLU A 1099 19.15 40.07 -29.13
CA GLU A 1099 20.60 39.90 -28.86
C GLU A 1099 21.35 38.91 -29.76
N GLU A 1100 20.70 38.19 -30.68
CA GLU A 1100 21.40 37.26 -31.58
C GLU A 1100 20.90 37.30 -33.02
N SER A 1101 21.39 38.25 -33.81
CA SER A 1101 21.70 38.04 -35.24
C SER A 1101 22.36 39.27 -35.85
N GLY A 1102 23.65 39.16 -36.16
CA GLY A 1102 24.35 40.12 -37.00
C GLY A 1102 24.10 39.80 -38.47
N GLU A 1103 23.37 40.66 -39.18
CA GLU A 1103 23.62 41.03 -40.59
C GLU A 1103 22.72 42.21 -41.03
N PRO A 1104 23.17 43.06 -41.98
CA PRO A 1104 22.60 44.38 -42.18
C PRO A 1104 21.43 44.38 -43.18
N ARG A 1105 20.32 45.03 -42.84
CA ARG A 1105 19.24 45.35 -43.79
C ARG A 1105 19.15 46.85 -44.08
N VAL A 1106 19.02 47.12 -45.38
CA VAL A 1106 19.08 48.39 -46.08
C VAL A 1106 17.96 49.36 -45.65
N LYS A 1107 18.34 50.63 -45.45
CA LYS A 1107 17.44 51.76 -45.14
C LYS A 1107 16.44 52.01 -46.28
N ARG A 1108 15.16 52.13 -45.94
CA ARG A 1108 14.18 52.94 -46.69
C ARG A 1108 13.66 54.03 -45.76
N GLU A 1109 13.91 55.27 -46.17
CA GLU A 1109 13.45 56.48 -45.50
C GLU A 1109 11.93 56.64 -45.64
N VAL A 1110 11.26 56.99 -44.54
CA VAL A 1110 10.05 57.83 -44.58
C VAL A 1110 10.17 58.87 -43.47
N ALA A 1111 10.10 60.13 -43.89
CA ALA A 1111 10.30 61.31 -43.09
C ALA A 1111 9.10 61.65 -42.20
N ILE A 1112 9.33 61.96 -40.92
CA ILE A 1112 8.42 62.79 -40.11
C ILE A 1112 9.23 63.74 -39.19
N ARG A 1113 8.72 64.99 -39.16
CA ARG A 1113 9.21 66.26 -38.61
C ARG A 1113 9.61 66.29 -37.12
N PRO A 1114 10.43 67.28 -36.70
CA PRO A 1114 11.02 67.33 -35.36
C PRO A 1114 10.04 67.89 -34.32
N ARG A 1115 10.06 67.31 -33.11
CA ARG A 1115 9.63 67.99 -31.88
C ARG A 1115 10.75 67.84 -30.86
N ASN A 1116 11.24 68.98 -30.38
CA ASN A 1116 12.31 69.13 -29.41
C ASN A 1116 12.09 68.23 -28.18
N LYS A 1117 13.05 67.35 -27.91
CA LYS A 1117 13.22 66.68 -26.60
C LYS A 1117 14.13 67.55 -25.72
N PRO A 1118 13.83 67.78 -24.42
CA PRO A 1118 14.85 68.08 -23.44
C PRO A 1118 15.59 66.78 -23.06
N ALA A 1119 16.87 66.93 -22.72
CA ALA A 1119 17.81 65.83 -22.48
C ALA A 1119 17.51 65.07 -21.17
N TYR A 1120 17.08 63.81 -21.29
CA TYR A 1120 17.21 62.76 -20.25
C TYR A 1120 17.06 61.38 -20.91
N GLU A 1121 18.01 60.46 -20.66
CA GLU A 1121 18.08 59.11 -21.26
C GLU A 1121 17.61 57.96 -20.33
N GLY A 1122 16.90 58.25 -19.22
CA GLY A 1122 16.31 57.23 -18.33
C GLY A 1122 14.78 57.14 -18.42
N LYS A 1123 14.22 55.92 -18.31
CA LYS A 1123 12.75 55.70 -18.23
C LYS A 1123 12.27 55.98 -16.80
N PHE A 1124 11.51 57.05 -16.61
CA PHE A 1124 10.87 57.41 -15.33
C PHE A 1124 9.95 56.28 -14.86
N ARG A 1125 10.13 55.83 -13.61
CA ARG A 1125 9.38 54.71 -13.04
C ARG A 1125 7.91 55.07 -12.82
N SER A 1126 7.04 54.08 -13.00
CA SER A 1126 5.60 54.27 -12.87
C SER A 1126 5.17 54.35 -11.39
N ALA A 1127 4.00 54.95 -11.12
CA ALA A 1127 3.43 54.99 -9.77
C ALA A 1127 3.24 53.58 -9.18
N SER A 1128 2.93 52.59 -10.02
CA SER A 1128 2.79 51.17 -9.65
C SER A 1128 4.12 50.57 -9.18
N ASP A 1129 5.24 50.89 -9.85
CA ASP A 1129 6.57 50.43 -9.46
C ASP A 1129 6.97 50.99 -8.08
N VAL A 1130 6.67 52.28 -7.85
CA VAL A 1130 6.93 52.96 -6.58
C VAL A 1130 6.06 52.41 -5.45
N LEU A 1131 4.76 52.20 -5.71
CA LEU A 1131 3.85 51.60 -4.73
C LEU A 1131 4.29 50.18 -4.33
N ASN A 1132 4.71 49.37 -5.30
CA ASN A 1132 5.21 48.02 -5.03
C ASN A 1132 6.52 48.05 -4.23
N ARG A 1133 7.44 48.96 -4.56
CA ARG A 1133 8.69 49.08 -3.82
C ARG A 1133 8.46 49.52 -2.38
N LEU A 1134 7.60 50.51 -2.16
CA LEU A 1134 7.25 50.97 -0.80
C LEU A 1134 6.56 49.91 0.05
N ARG A 1135 5.92 48.89 -0.56
CA ARG A 1135 5.21 47.82 0.16
C ARG A 1135 6.08 46.61 0.49
N TRP A 1136 6.99 46.27 -0.40
CA TRP A 1136 7.66 44.97 -0.39
C TRP A 1136 9.16 45.05 -0.14
N ASP A 1137 9.77 46.24 -0.20
CA ASP A 1137 11.18 46.44 0.13
C ASP A 1137 11.37 46.57 1.64
N GLN A 1138 12.02 45.58 2.28
CA GLN A 1138 12.22 45.54 3.73
C GLN A 1138 13.05 46.71 4.28
N ALA A 1139 13.76 47.44 3.42
CA ALA A 1139 14.54 48.62 3.81
C ALA A 1139 13.68 49.90 3.95
N LEU A 1140 12.41 49.88 3.53
CA LEU A 1140 11.49 51.01 3.57
C LEU A 1140 10.26 50.68 4.42
N ASP A 1141 9.93 51.53 5.40
CA ASP A 1141 8.72 51.35 6.21
C ASP A 1141 7.50 51.91 5.46
N SER A 1142 6.63 51.04 4.97
CA SER A 1142 5.43 51.40 4.19
C SER A 1142 4.48 52.33 4.96
N SER A 1143 4.49 52.26 6.30
CA SER A 1143 3.63 53.06 7.17
C SER A 1143 4.04 54.54 7.18
N ASP A 1144 5.30 54.84 6.84
CA ASP A 1144 5.85 56.19 6.74
C ASP A 1144 5.54 56.87 5.39
N TYR A 1145 4.68 56.30 4.54
CA TYR A 1145 4.37 56.90 3.22
C TYR A 1145 2.87 57.12 2.98
N ILE A 1146 2.57 58.18 2.23
CA ILE A 1146 1.25 58.61 1.79
C ILE A 1146 1.23 58.69 0.26
N VAL A 1147 0.11 58.25 -0.33
CA VAL A 1147 -0.22 58.37 -1.74
C VAL A 1147 -1.16 59.57 -1.93
N GLY A 1148 -0.72 60.56 -2.69
CA GLY A 1148 -1.57 61.63 -3.20
C GLY A 1148 -2.21 61.20 -4.52
N TYR A 1149 -3.53 61.20 -4.62
CA TYR A 1149 -4.27 60.79 -5.82
C TYR A 1149 -5.36 61.77 -6.19
N GLU A 1150 -5.69 61.84 -7.48
CA GLU A 1150 -6.74 62.72 -7.99
C GLU A 1150 -8.13 62.06 -7.86
N ASP A 1151 -8.95 62.60 -6.96
CA ASP A 1151 -10.35 62.21 -6.79
C ASP A 1151 -11.25 62.84 -7.86
N ARG A 1152 -12.37 62.17 -8.19
CA ARG A 1152 -13.29 62.63 -9.27
C ARG A 1152 -13.97 63.96 -8.96
N PHE A 1153 -14.11 64.33 -7.69
CA PHE A 1153 -14.93 65.49 -7.29
C PHE A 1153 -14.21 66.44 -6.31
N SER A 1154 -13.18 65.95 -5.60
CA SER A 1154 -12.58 66.68 -4.47
C SER A 1154 -11.15 67.15 -4.69
N GLY A 1155 -10.60 66.96 -5.90
CA GLY A 1155 -9.21 67.29 -6.22
C GLY A 1155 -8.23 66.26 -5.64
N VAL A 1156 -7.00 66.67 -5.33
CA VAL A 1156 -5.97 65.74 -4.84
C VAL A 1156 -6.22 65.39 -3.36
N MET A 1157 -6.42 64.11 -3.10
CA MET A 1157 -6.63 63.53 -1.77
C MET A 1157 -5.43 62.68 -1.37
N GLU A 1158 -5.12 62.66 -0.07
CA GLU A 1158 -4.01 61.89 0.50
C GLU A 1158 -4.54 60.66 1.25
N ARG A 1159 -3.89 59.50 1.07
CA ARG A 1159 -4.19 58.26 1.82
C ARG A 1159 -2.91 57.46 2.10
N SER A 1160 -2.88 56.69 3.18
CA SER A 1160 -1.72 55.85 3.52
C SER A 1160 -1.43 54.81 2.44
N VAL A 1161 -0.15 54.46 2.23
CA VAL A 1161 0.24 53.39 1.29
C VAL A 1161 -0.38 52.04 1.68
N ASP A 1162 -0.45 51.71 2.97
CA ASP A 1162 -1.02 50.46 3.47
C ASP A 1162 -2.54 50.34 3.22
N SER A 1163 -3.26 51.46 3.20
CA SER A 1163 -4.70 51.47 2.95
C SER A 1163 -5.04 51.60 1.46
N TRP A 1164 -4.05 51.65 0.57
CA TRP A 1164 -4.28 51.60 -0.87
C TRP A 1164 -4.72 50.19 -1.32
N LYS A 1165 -5.75 50.08 -2.17
CA LYS A 1165 -6.27 48.78 -2.65
C LYS A 1165 -6.06 48.69 -4.17
N SER A 1166 -5.34 47.66 -4.62
CA SER A 1166 -5.04 47.44 -6.05
C SER A 1166 -6.03 46.49 -6.75
N GLU A 1167 -6.99 45.92 -6.02
CA GLU A 1167 -7.96 44.97 -6.57
C GLU A 1167 -9.20 45.68 -7.15
N THR A 1168 -9.52 45.39 -8.42
CA THR A 1168 -10.54 46.13 -9.20
C THR A 1168 -11.99 45.86 -8.77
N THR A 1169 -12.22 44.85 -7.93
CA THR A 1169 -13.56 44.43 -7.45
C THR A 1169 -13.98 45.11 -6.14
N HIS A 1170 -13.08 45.87 -5.51
CA HIS A 1170 -13.34 46.55 -4.24
C HIS A 1170 -14.09 47.88 -4.44
N GLU A 1171 -15.07 48.19 -3.60
CA GLU A 1171 -15.94 49.38 -3.75
C GLU A 1171 -15.15 50.72 -3.70
N GLU A 1172 -14.03 50.75 -2.99
CA GLU A 1172 -13.12 51.91 -2.85
C GLU A 1172 -11.90 51.89 -3.81
N PHE A 1173 -11.97 51.12 -4.90
CA PHE A 1173 -10.87 51.01 -5.86
C PHE A 1173 -10.60 52.34 -6.59
N ILE A 1174 -9.35 52.79 -6.53
CA ILE A 1174 -8.88 53.99 -7.26
C ILE A 1174 -7.79 53.53 -8.25
N PRO A 1175 -7.97 53.72 -9.56
CA PRO A 1175 -6.98 53.35 -10.56
C PRO A 1175 -5.61 54.01 -10.31
N GLU A 1176 -4.54 53.22 -10.42
CA GLU A 1176 -3.17 53.67 -10.12
C GLU A 1176 -2.67 54.81 -11.02
N HIS A 1177 -3.22 54.97 -12.23
CA HIS A 1177 -2.89 56.11 -13.10
C HIS A 1177 -3.32 57.47 -12.52
N ARG A 1178 -4.17 57.49 -11.48
CA ARG A 1178 -4.61 58.70 -10.78
C ARG A 1178 -3.71 59.11 -9.63
N ILE A 1179 -2.68 58.33 -9.31
CA ILE A 1179 -1.67 58.72 -8.35
C ILE A 1179 -0.86 59.89 -8.92
N VAL A 1180 -0.73 60.96 -8.15
CA VAL A 1180 -0.02 62.19 -8.51
C VAL A 1180 1.35 62.22 -7.84
N TYR A 1181 1.45 61.85 -6.55
CA TYR A 1181 2.72 61.83 -5.83
C TYR A 1181 2.76 60.80 -4.68
N PHE A 1182 3.96 60.49 -4.21
CA PHE A 1182 4.20 59.81 -2.94
C PHE A 1182 4.96 60.74 -2.00
N LYS A 1183 4.51 60.80 -0.75
CA LYS A 1183 5.04 61.70 0.28
C LYS A 1183 5.39 60.92 1.53
N ARG A 1184 6.58 61.17 2.07
CA ARG A 1184 7.02 60.56 3.33
C ARG A 1184 6.45 61.33 4.52
N LYS A 1185 5.88 60.64 5.50
CA LYS A 1185 5.18 61.22 6.67
C LYS A 1185 6.16 61.84 7.65
N SER A 1186 7.31 61.21 7.87
CA SER A 1186 8.31 61.62 8.86
C SER A 1186 8.88 63.02 8.64
N ASP A 1187 9.05 63.45 7.39
CA ASP A 1187 9.59 64.78 7.04
C ASP A 1187 8.70 65.59 6.08
N GLY A 1188 7.58 65.02 5.64
CA GLY A 1188 6.61 65.67 4.75
C GLY A 1188 7.11 65.87 3.31
N VAL A 1189 8.24 65.25 2.93
CA VAL A 1189 8.86 65.44 1.61
C VAL A 1189 8.18 64.56 0.56
N ILE A 1190 7.87 65.14 -0.60
CA ILE A 1190 7.42 64.40 -1.78
C ILE A 1190 8.62 63.68 -2.40
N VAL A 1191 8.63 62.36 -2.28
CA VAL A 1191 9.72 61.47 -2.73
C VAL A 1191 9.52 60.96 -4.16
N TRP A 1192 8.30 61.07 -4.69
CA TRP A 1192 8.01 60.79 -6.08
C TRP A 1192 6.87 61.69 -6.56
N ASP A 1193 7.03 62.36 -7.70
CA ASP A 1193 6.04 63.28 -8.26
C ASP A 1193 5.89 63.04 -9.77
N LYS A 1194 4.64 62.82 -10.20
CA LYS A 1194 4.29 62.51 -11.59
C LYS A 1194 4.42 63.70 -12.53
N GLU A 1195 4.10 64.92 -12.09
CA GLU A 1195 4.15 66.13 -12.91
C GLU A 1195 5.59 66.69 -12.96
N GLU A 1196 6.26 66.75 -11.83
CA GLU A 1196 7.65 67.24 -11.73
C GLU A 1196 8.68 66.18 -12.17
N ARG A 1197 8.22 64.95 -12.45
CA ARG A 1197 9.05 63.77 -12.76
C ARG A 1197 10.16 63.57 -11.72
N ARG A 1198 9.84 63.76 -10.45
CA ARG A 1198 10.73 63.51 -9.31
C ARG A 1198 10.62 62.05 -8.89
N ASP A 1199 11.73 61.40 -8.61
CA ASP A 1199 11.77 60.03 -8.11
C ASP A 1199 13.04 59.83 -7.30
N GLU A 1200 12.92 59.96 -5.98
CA GLU A 1200 13.96 59.71 -4.99
C GLU A 1200 13.94 58.26 -4.48
N ILE A 1201 12.92 57.47 -4.86
CA ILE A 1201 12.78 56.06 -4.46
C ILE A 1201 13.63 55.15 -5.35
N PHE A 1202 13.65 55.38 -6.66
CA PHE A 1202 14.54 54.68 -7.59
C PHE A 1202 15.64 55.58 -8.18
N GLY A 1203 15.64 56.88 -7.87
CA GLY A 1203 16.59 57.84 -8.44
C GLY A 1203 16.35 58.15 -9.92
N SER A 1204 15.21 57.76 -10.50
CA SER A 1204 14.93 57.84 -11.94
C SER A 1204 14.32 59.18 -12.40
N GLY A 1205 14.23 60.16 -11.50
CA GLY A 1205 13.60 61.45 -11.72
C GLY A 1205 14.57 62.58 -12.07
N VAL A 1206 14.04 63.73 -12.51
CA VAL A 1206 14.84 64.89 -12.97
C VAL A 1206 15.67 65.52 -11.83
N THR A 1207 15.23 65.34 -10.58
CA THR A 1207 15.81 65.94 -9.37
C THR A 1207 17.00 65.16 -8.79
N SER A 1208 17.37 63.99 -9.34
CA SER A 1208 18.56 63.23 -8.89
C SER A 1208 19.90 63.75 -9.44
N LEU A 1209 19.89 64.88 -10.17
CA LEU A 1209 21.09 65.53 -10.74
C LEU A 1209 21.58 66.76 -9.95
N GLY A 1210 21.17 66.91 -8.68
CA GLY A 1210 21.58 68.04 -7.86
C GLY A 1210 21.53 67.77 -6.36
N ARG A 1211 22.18 66.70 -5.89
CA ARG A 1211 22.68 66.56 -4.51
C ARG A 1211 23.76 65.51 -4.41
#